data_AF-A0AAV2YMV6-F1
#
_entry.id   AF-A0AAV2YMV6-F1
#
_cell.length_a   1.000
_cell.length_b   1.000
_cell.length_c   1.000
_cell.angle_alpha   90.00
_cell.angle_beta   90.00
_cell.angle_gamma   90.00
#
_symmetry.space_group_name_H-M   'P 1'
#
loop_
_entity.id
_entity.type
_entity.pdbx_description
1 polymer ?
#
loop_
_entity_poly.entity_id
_entity_poly.type
_entity_poly.pdbx_seq_one_letter_code
_entity_poly.pdbx_strand_id
1 'polypeptide(L)'
;MKPRTAPFIQDHVVGDEKTISPPLSAIAPAVPKWSALSHSSPILVLLRCVGAILWVFATLNALLDPIKTLYGYYIFTDSDNQAAVWTLTVANNFNNATSRQCGFPDDPGNFLDCYYELPVYGTGSLAGATCRSYYPIDKGEKQHVGNYFGNCTFPNGTQVHLPNARFATTQWSVQTTSQDKRCLERIGEGNIFPCDAYTTLNGRVIYHRISRTEGSRWCREFGGFYINDHEEQRQQVLLANVSWGEDFLTFTSIALDVNRPVLNLYDLIGCSAEMHVGGAATHISTWALYGTTTAPWTARTTRTAKWNNVTANSKMSSLWTVETLHYSEGDLTQIRCAVKDVLRLWILLVIVYYRVTSVYRPMYLVYLRDNPMSVFHFCWKRGIGLVIHKRERRSFVIMGLLALEALVSGEDIVMYCQQIIYTSSSSVVTWMLKYMSIARIVWPPAFILLVIGRVLAAISRGRSIGSMAEDVFILSCPVVWIYIPTYVIAKGMSLFQGYKWGGAVVHHYANSIQNVYEGQLFHMELYAALFGYYTIAAVVTTWMISRVVECVSEDSSLLVFIYQVGRQRQCRQNMSHVESTLELVLQNSNLGISPFDARQLTRAKIGSAGLSEALNVSAEGFVCLVFGEHQVLGCVDWGSAEPVRNPSGHVARIRSSKVAYDPTLTLEVLAAVTSRPTCLGLPDLY
;
A
#
# COMPACT_ATOMS: atom_id res chain seq x y z
N MET A 1 19.34 39.31 72.21
CA MET A 1 20.04 40.24 71.29
C MET A 1 21.05 39.44 70.48
N LYS A 2 20.91 39.40 69.13
CA LYS A 2 21.99 39.05 68.18
C LYS A 2 23.08 40.16 68.24
N PRO A 3 24.32 40.07 67.67
CA PRO A 3 24.77 39.22 66.53
C PRO A 3 26.27 38.75 66.55
N ARG A 4 26.69 37.85 65.63
CA ARG A 4 27.66 37.99 64.49
C ARG A 4 29.19 37.99 64.79
N THR A 5 29.90 36.94 64.33
CA THR A 5 30.88 36.83 63.19
C THR A 5 32.33 37.20 63.52
N ALA A 6 33.27 36.22 63.57
CA ALA A 6 34.26 35.84 62.52
C ALA A 6 35.59 36.66 62.64
N PRO A 7 36.71 36.41 61.91
CA PRO A 7 37.23 35.25 61.13
C PRO A 7 38.77 34.98 61.38
N PHE A 8 39.43 34.22 60.48
CA PHE A 8 40.88 34.10 60.08
C PHE A 8 41.36 32.62 60.06
N ILE A 9 41.47 31.91 58.92
CA ILE A 9 42.37 31.94 57.72
C ILE A 9 43.69 31.15 57.92
N GLN A 10 43.79 30.01 57.19
CA GLN A 10 44.92 29.37 56.44
C GLN A 10 46.28 29.13 57.13
N ASP A 11 47.04 28.04 56.93
CA ASP A 11 47.26 27.20 55.73
C ASP A 11 47.98 25.85 56.09
N HIS A 12 47.63 24.79 55.33
CA HIS A 12 48.50 23.79 54.67
C HIS A 12 49.40 22.69 55.34
N VAL A 13 49.04 21.43 54.94
CA VAL A 13 49.81 20.22 54.49
C VAL A 13 50.24 19.06 55.43
N VAL A 14 49.90 17.86 54.92
CA VAL A 14 50.48 16.49 54.99
C VAL A 14 50.04 15.58 56.15
N GLY A 15 49.48 14.42 55.79
CA GLY A 15 49.85 13.16 56.44
C GLY A 15 48.72 12.24 56.87
N ASP A 16 48.46 11.26 56.01
CA ASP A 16 48.11 9.86 56.30
C ASP A 16 46.72 9.44 56.78
N GLU A 17 46.18 8.56 55.93
CA GLU A 17 45.05 7.66 56.05
C GLU A 17 44.97 6.89 57.38
N LYS A 18 43.78 6.98 57.98
CA LYS A 18 43.18 5.92 58.80
C LYS A 18 41.72 5.83 58.40
N THR A 19 41.20 4.63 58.15
CA THR A 19 40.04 4.11 58.90
C THR A 19 39.65 2.68 58.51
N ILE A 20 39.29 1.94 59.55
CA ILE A 20 38.72 0.60 59.59
C ILE A 20 37.18 0.73 59.54
N SER A 21 36.54 -0.03 58.63
CA SER A 21 35.14 -0.56 58.52
C SER A 21 33.99 -0.01 59.41
N PRO A 22 32.70 0.06 58.94
CA PRO A 22 31.90 -1.13 58.58
C PRO A 22 30.79 -0.90 57.49
N PRO A 23 29.75 -1.76 57.39
CA PRO A 23 29.48 -2.71 56.30
C PRO A 23 28.67 -2.17 55.10
N LEU A 24 29.00 -2.62 53.87
CA LEU A 24 28.14 -2.41 52.70
C LEU A 24 26.96 -3.39 52.70
N SER A 25 25.81 -2.89 53.15
CA SER A 25 24.52 -3.39 52.70
C SER A 25 24.30 -2.92 51.25
N ALA A 26 24.05 -3.87 50.35
CA ALA A 26 23.78 -3.60 48.96
C ALA A 26 22.45 -2.84 48.81
N ILE A 27 22.54 -1.59 48.36
CA ILE A 27 21.42 -0.78 47.89
C ILE A 27 20.91 -1.45 46.61
N ALA A 28 19.83 -2.23 46.72
CA ALA A 28 19.04 -2.63 45.57
C ALA A 28 18.28 -1.41 45.04
N PRO A 29 18.27 -1.12 43.72
CA PRO A 29 17.46 -0.05 43.19
C PRO A 29 15.98 -0.44 43.35
N ALA A 30 15.22 0.43 44.02
CA ALA A 30 13.78 0.29 44.17
C ALA A 30 13.11 0.36 42.80
N VAL A 31 12.67 -0.80 42.29
CA VAL A 31 11.72 -0.87 41.19
C VAL A 31 10.44 -0.14 41.65
N PRO A 32 9.93 0.85 40.91
CA PRO A 32 8.69 1.50 41.30
C PRO A 32 7.57 0.45 41.25
N LYS A 33 7.03 0.09 42.42
CA LYS A 33 5.83 -0.73 42.50
C LYS A 33 4.67 0.10 41.96
N TRP A 34 4.19 -0.23 40.76
CA TRP A 34 2.94 0.24 40.17
C TRP A 34 1.69 -0.29 40.92
N SER A 35 1.76 -0.41 42.25
CA SER A 35 0.70 -0.97 43.09
C SER A 35 -0.42 0.03 43.44
N ALA A 36 -0.39 1.25 42.91
CA ALA A 36 -1.29 2.34 43.27
C ALA A 36 -2.13 2.92 42.11
N LEU A 37 -2.37 2.19 41.02
CA LEU A 37 -3.40 2.59 40.05
C LEU A 37 -4.76 2.04 40.49
N SER A 38 -5.57 2.93 41.07
CA SER A 38 -7.00 2.76 41.36
C SER A 38 -7.79 2.31 40.12
N HIS A 39 -8.87 1.55 40.35
CA HIS A 39 -9.80 0.98 39.36
C HIS A 39 -10.47 2.01 38.41
N SER A 40 -10.18 3.30 38.58
CA SER A 40 -10.81 4.42 37.86
C SER A 40 -9.77 5.38 37.25
N SER A 41 -8.58 4.91 36.87
CA SER A 41 -7.63 5.79 36.18
C SER A 41 -8.05 5.99 34.70
N PRO A 42 -8.03 7.23 34.17
CA PRO A 42 -8.37 7.50 32.77
C PRO A 42 -7.43 6.76 31.80
N ILE A 43 -6.21 6.46 32.23
CA ILE A 43 -5.22 5.67 31.49
C ILE A 43 -5.71 4.21 31.31
N LEU A 44 -6.30 3.61 32.35
CA LEU A 44 -6.83 2.24 32.26
C LEU A 44 -8.03 2.16 31.31
N VAL A 45 -8.89 3.18 31.34
CA VAL A 45 -10.05 3.29 30.42
C VAL A 45 -9.56 3.49 28.98
N LEU A 46 -8.59 4.38 28.76
CA LEU A 46 -7.97 4.59 27.45
C LEU A 46 -7.35 3.30 26.92
N LEU A 47 -6.58 2.57 27.74
CA LEU A 47 -5.95 1.30 27.35
C LEU A 47 -7.00 0.23 27.02
N ARG A 48 -8.13 0.19 27.73
CA ARG A 48 -9.25 -0.73 27.41
C ARG A 48 -9.94 -0.36 26.11
N CYS A 49 -10.16 0.94 25.85
CA CYS A 49 -10.72 1.41 24.58
C CYS A 49 -9.78 1.08 23.40
N VAL A 50 -8.48 1.35 23.56
CA VAL A 50 -7.45 0.99 22.57
C VAL A 50 -7.42 -0.52 22.34
N GLY A 51 -7.47 -1.33 23.42
CA GLY A 51 -7.57 -2.78 23.34
C GLY A 51 -8.82 -3.25 22.58
N ALA A 52 -9.98 -2.66 22.84
CA ALA A 52 -11.21 -2.99 22.12
C ALA A 52 -11.14 -2.63 20.63
N ILE A 53 -10.58 -1.47 20.29
CA ILE A 53 -10.38 -1.03 18.91
C ILE A 53 -9.43 -2.00 18.19
N LEU A 54 -8.28 -2.29 18.79
CA LEU A 54 -7.30 -3.24 18.25
C LEU A 54 -7.92 -4.63 18.05
N TRP A 55 -8.79 -5.07 18.96
CA TRP A 55 -9.50 -6.35 18.85
C TRP A 55 -10.44 -6.36 17.65
N VAL A 56 -11.26 -5.32 17.47
CA VAL A 56 -12.19 -5.22 16.33
C VAL A 56 -11.42 -5.22 15.02
N PHE A 57 -10.36 -4.42 14.90
CA PHE A 57 -9.54 -4.36 13.69
C PHE A 57 -8.84 -5.70 13.39
N ALA A 58 -8.26 -6.35 14.41
CA ALA A 58 -7.64 -7.66 14.23
C ALA A 58 -8.65 -8.73 13.80
N THR A 59 -9.86 -8.71 14.39
CA THR A 59 -10.95 -9.63 14.05
C THR A 59 -11.43 -9.44 12.61
N LEU A 60 -11.69 -8.20 12.20
CA LEU A 60 -12.14 -7.88 10.84
C LEU A 60 -11.07 -8.25 9.81
N ASN A 61 -9.80 -7.91 10.07
CA ASN A 61 -8.70 -8.28 9.17
C ASN A 61 -8.56 -9.79 9.03
N ALA A 62 -8.75 -10.56 10.12
CA ALA A 62 -8.69 -12.02 10.10
C ALA A 62 -9.85 -12.71 9.39
N LEU A 63 -11.07 -12.21 9.55
CA LEU A 63 -12.22 -12.76 8.85
C LEU A 63 -12.20 -12.43 7.36
N LEU A 64 -11.70 -11.25 7.01
CA LEU A 64 -11.57 -10.81 5.61
C LEU A 64 -10.29 -11.33 4.95
N ASP A 65 -9.42 -12.05 5.66
CA ASP A 65 -8.13 -12.49 5.16
C ASP A 65 -8.17 -13.47 3.97
N PRO A 66 -9.14 -14.40 3.87
CA PRO A 66 -9.30 -15.22 2.66
C PRO A 66 -9.87 -14.39 1.50
N ILE A 67 -10.80 -13.49 1.82
CA ILE A 67 -11.49 -12.64 0.85
C ILE A 67 -10.49 -11.63 0.27
N LYS A 68 -9.62 -11.00 1.07
CA LYS A 68 -8.60 -10.05 0.59
C LYS A 68 -7.61 -10.73 -0.36
N THR A 69 -7.21 -11.97 -0.06
CA THR A 69 -6.23 -12.74 -0.83
C THR A 69 -6.76 -13.08 -2.21
N LEU A 70 -8.07 -13.34 -2.32
CA LEU A 70 -8.76 -13.59 -3.60
C LEU A 70 -9.22 -12.29 -4.30
N TYR A 71 -9.74 -11.32 -3.56
CA TYR A 71 -10.25 -10.04 -4.06
C TYR A 71 -9.15 -9.19 -4.67
N GLY A 72 -7.98 -9.11 -4.02
CA GLY A 72 -6.81 -8.38 -4.54
C GLY A 72 -6.21 -8.99 -5.81
N TYR A 73 -6.68 -10.18 -6.21
CA TYR A 73 -6.38 -10.81 -7.50
C TYR A 73 -7.54 -10.60 -8.51
N TYR A 74 -8.79 -10.88 -8.12
CA TYR A 74 -9.95 -10.91 -9.02
C TYR A 74 -10.33 -9.53 -9.59
N ILE A 75 -10.26 -8.47 -8.78
CA ILE A 75 -10.59 -7.08 -9.21
C ILE A 75 -9.57 -6.51 -10.22
N PHE A 76 -8.41 -7.15 -10.36
CA PHE A 76 -7.30 -6.65 -11.18
C PHE A 76 -6.94 -7.60 -12.32
N THR A 77 -7.87 -8.49 -12.67
CA THR A 77 -7.94 -8.88 -14.07
C THR A 77 -8.32 -7.64 -14.88
N ASP A 78 -7.83 -7.55 -16.10
CA ASP A 78 -7.85 -6.40 -17.01
C ASP A 78 -9.27 -5.87 -17.40
N SER A 79 -10.30 -6.28 -16.67
CA SER A 79 -11.72 -6.01 -16.87
C SER A 79 -12.30 -4.93 -15.97
N ASP A 80 -11.73 -4.63 -14.80
CA ASP A 80 -12.31 -3.63 -13.91
C ASP A 80 -11.61 -2.28 -14.13
N ASN A 81 -12.26 -1.37 -14.87
CA ASN A 81 -11.73 -0.06 -15.19
C ASN A 81 -11.45 0.73 -13.90
N GLN A 82 -10.17 0.98 -13.60
CA GLN A 82 -9.79 1.59 -12.33
C GLN A 82 -9.76 3.10 -12.47
N ALA A 83 -10.93 3.69 -12.21
CA ALA A 83 -11.15 5.12 -12.31
C ALA A 83 -10.12 5.90 -11.47
N ALA A 84 -9.37 6.77 -12.14
CA ALA A 84 -8.47 7.75 -11.55
C ALA A 84 -8.87 9.14 -12.04
N VAL A 85 -9.11 10.03 -11.10
CA VAL A 85 -9.49 11.42 -11.33
C VAL A 85 -8.34 12.32 -10.92
N TRP A 86 -7.80 13.03 -11.89
CA TRP A 86 -6.73 14.00 -11.72
C TRP A 86 -7.34 15.34 -11.40
N THR A 87 -7.31 15.73 -10.13
CA THR A 87 -7.79 17.03 -9.66
C THR A 87 -6.66 17.81 -9.01
N LEU A 88 -6.22 18.90 -9.63
CA LEU A 88 -5.13 19.72 -9.13
C LEU A 88 -5.31 21.18 -9.55
N THR A 89 -4.92 22.09 -8.68
CA THR A 89 -4.96 23.53 -8.96
C THR A 89 -3.58 23.99 -9.40
N VAL A 90 -3.52 24.65 -10.56
CA VAL A 90 -2.30 25.16 -11.17
C VAL A 90 -2.33 26.68 -11.16
N ALA A 91 -1.33 27.31 -10.55
CA ALA A 91 -1.20 28.76 -10.48
C ALA A 91 0.08 29.23 -11.16
N ASN A 92 -0.05 30.16 -12.09
CA ASN A 92 1.04 30.73 -12.89
C ASN A 92 0.89 32.24 -13.02
N ASN A 93 2.02 32.95 -13.07
CA ASN A 93 2.05 34.38 -13.34
C ASN A 93 2.47 34.65 -14.78
N PHE A 94 1.73 35.51 -15.47
CA PHE A 94 1.93 35.86 -16.87
C PHE A 94 2.12 37.36 -17.06
N ASN A 95 2.91 37.72 -18.07
CA ASN A 95 3.07 39.09 -18.53
C ASN A 95 2.43 39.27 -19.90
N ASN A 96 1.46 40.16 -19.99
CA ASN A 96 0.79 40.45 -21.27
C ASN A 96 1.50 41.57 -22.06
N ALA A 97 2.22 42.48 -21.38
CA ALA A 97 2.68 43.72 -22.00
C ALA A 97 4.17 43.71 -22.41
N THR A 98 5.03 43.09 -21.60
CA THR A 98 6.49 43.12 -21.85
C THR A 98 7.05 41.76 -22.26
N SER A 99 6.20 40.77 -22.50
CA SER A 99 6.64 39.47 -23.02
C SER A 99 7.17 39.62 -24.44
N ARG A 100 8.21 38.84 -24.76
CA ARG A 100 8.87 38.84 -26.08
C ARG A 100 8.29 37.78 -26.99
N GLN A 101 8.56 37.83 -28.29
CA GLN A 101 8.26 36.71 -29.17
C GLN A 101 9.21 35.52 -28.86
N CYS A 102 8.68 34.31 -28.78
CA CYS A 102 9.49 33.10 -28.58
C CYS A 102 10.27 32.75 -29.87
N GLY A 103 11.47 32.19 -29.72
CA GLY A 103 12.24 31.62 -30.83
C GLY A 103 11.80 30.20 -31.17
N PHE A 104 11.85 29.81 -32.45
CA PHE A 104 11.57 28.46 -32.94
C PHE A 104 12.80 27.89 -33.68
N PRO A 105 13.07 26.57 -33.64
CA PRO A 105 12.40 25.54 -32.86
C PRO A 105 12.77 25.51 -31.37
N ASP A 106 13.89 26.14 -31.00
CA ASP A 106 14.37 26.21 -29.62
C ASP A 106 14.44 27.66 -29.15
N ASP A 107 13.83 27.95 -28.00
CA ASP A 107 13.84 29.28 -27.41
C ASP A 107 15.01 29.42 -26.42
N PRO A 108 15.97 30.35 -26.63
CA PRO A 108 17.15 30.49 -25.77
C PRO A 108 16.82 31.01 -24.36
N GLY A 109 15.60 31.51 -24.14
CA GLY A 109 15.11 31.92 -22.82
C GLY A 109 14.23 30.86 -22.14
N ASN A 110 14.34 29.60 -22.57
CA ASN A 110 13.69 28.43 -21.97
C ASN A 110 12.17 28.58 -21.78
N PHE A 111 11.49 29.22 -22.73
CA PHE A 111 10.04 29.43 -22.69
C PHE A 111 9.57 30.21 -21.46
N LEU A 112 10.37 31.17 -20.98
CA LEU A 112 9.99 32.12 -19.94
C LEU A 112 9.70 33.50 -20.54
N ASP A 113 8.61 34.11 -20.08
CA ASP A 113 8.18 35.47 -20.44
C ASP A 113 8.17 35.75 -21.96
N CYS A 114 7.67 34.78 -22.74
CA CYS A 114 7.55 34.90 -24.19
C CYS A 114 6.15 34.48 -24.70
N TYR A 115 5.84 34.78 -25.97
CA TYR A 115 4.63 34.35 -26.64
C TYR A 115 4.86 33.90 -28.08
N TYR A 116 4.00 33.00 -28.57
CA TYR A 116 3.81 32.73 -29.99
C TYR A 116 2.53 33.39 -30.47
N GLU A 117 2.51 33.95 -31.67
CA GLU A 117 1.31 34.50 -32.33
C GLU A 117 1.07 33.75 -33.63
N LEU A 118 0.06 32.89 -33.66
CA LEU A 118 -0.18 31.97 -34.78
C LEU A 118 -1.63 32.05 -35.28
N PRO A 119 -1.85 31.91 -36.61
CA PRO A 119 -3.19 31.77 -37.17
C PRO A 119 -3.80 30.42 -36.79
N VAL A 120 -5.12 30.40 -36.60
CA VAL A 120 -5.89 29.24 -36.18
C VAL A 120 -6.76 28.71 -37.33
N TYR A 121 -6.68 27.42 -37.62
CA TYR A 121 -7.50 26.71 -38.59
C TYR A 121 -8.28 25.58 -37.94
N GLY A 122 -9.30 25.04 -38.61
CA GLY A 122 -10.00 23.83 -38.15
C GLY A 122 -11.49 24.05 -37.93
N THR A 123 -12.07 23.26 -37.03
CA THR A 123 -13.52 23.14 -36.81
C THR A 123 -14.01 23.74 -35.49
N GLY A 124 -13.10 24.13 -34.59
CA GLY A 124 -13.44 24.74 -33.31
C GLY A 124 -13.86 26.20 -33.40
N SER A 125 -14.30 26.78 -32.28
CA SER A 125 -14.87 28.13 -32.23
C SER A 125 -13.85 29.24 -32.45
N LEU A 126 -12.55 28.93 -32.34
CA LEU A 126 -11.45 29.86 -32.59
C LEU A 126 -10.90 29.75 -34.02
N ALA A 127 -11.47 28.89 -34.87
CA ALA A 127 -11.03 28.79 -36.26
C ALA A 127 -11.20 30.13 -37.00
N GLY A 128 -10.16 30.52 -37.74
CA GLY A 128 -10.07 31.80 -38.45
C GLY A 128 -9.53 32.95 -37.61
N ALA A 129 -9.30 32.78 -36.30
CA ALA A 129 -8.66 33.79 -35.46
C ALA A 129 -7.13 33.72 -35.54
N THR A 130 -6.45 34.77 -35.07
CA THR A 130 -5.02 34.76 -34.74
C THR A 130 -4.88 34.76 -33.23
N CYS A 131 -4.26 33.73 -32.65
CA CYS A 131 -4.14 33.58 -31.20
C CYS A 131 -2.70 33.77 -30.75
N ARG A 132 -2.49 34.56 -29.68
CA ARG A 132 -1.23 34.59 -28.95
C ARG A 132 -1.27 33.64 -27.78
N SER A 133 -0.26 32.79 -27.64
CA SER A 133 -0.06 31.90 -26.49
C SER A 133 1.11 32.40 -25.66
N TYR A 134 0.84 32.89 -24.45
CA TYR A 134 1.85 33.41 -23.52
C TYR A 134 2.37 32.32 -22.60
N TYR A 135 3.66 32.40 -22.27
CA TYR A 135 4.34 31.56 -21.31
C TYR A 135 4.51 32.25 -19.95
N PRO A 136 4.57 31.49 -18.84
CA PRO A 136 4.68 32.06 -17.50
C PRO A 136 6.06 32.65 -17.22
N ILE A 137 6.14 33.51 -16.20
CA ILE A 137 7.39 34.15 -15.75
C ILE A 137 8.03 33.38 -14.59
N ASP A 138 7.22 32.69 -13.79
CA ASP A 138 7.56 32.27 -12.43
C ASP A 138 7.72 30.75 -12.24
N LYS A 139 7.35 29.94 -13.24
CA LYS A 139 7.44 28.49 -13.17
C LYS A 139 8.49 27.97 -14.15
N GLY A 140 9.41 27.17 -13.61
CA GLY A 140 10.44 26.48 -14.38
C GLY A 140 9.87 25.37 -15.25
N GLU A 141 10.72 24.87 -16.15
CA GLU A 141 10.36 24.00 -17.26
C GLU A 141 9.62 22.71 -16.81
N LYS A 142 9.84 22.14 -15.63
CA LYS A 142 9.29 20.81 -15.27
C LYS A 142 7.79 20.76 -14.88
N GLN A 143 6.97 21.70 -15.34
CA GLN A 143 5.54 21.75 -15.00
C GLN A 143 4.71 20.72 -15.80
N HIS A 144 4.05 19.80 -15.09
CA HIS A 144 3.27 18.70 -15.70
C HIS A 144 1.89 19.07 -16.22
N VAL A 145 1.25 20.07 -15.63
CA VAL A 145 -0.05 20.61 -16.09
C VAL A 145 0.13 22.11 -16.14
N GLY A 146 -0.09 22.69 -17.31
CA GLY A 146 0.07 24.12 -17.54
C GLY A 146 -1.26 24.87 -17.60
N ASN A 147 -1.16 26.19 -17.61
CA ASN A 147 -2.26 27.11 -17.89
C ASN A 147 -2.09 27.63 -19.32
N TYR A 148 -3.18 27.80 -20.04
CA TYR A 148 -3.16 28.52 -21.31
C TYR A 148 -3.63 29.95 -21.09
N PHE A 149 -2.71 30.89 -21.19
CA PHE A 149 -2.99 32.33 -21.17
C PHE A 149 -2.77 32.88 -22.58
N GLY A 150 -3.79 33.54 -23.13
CA GLY A 150 -3.78 33.95 -24.52
C GLY A 150 -4.85 34.97 -24.88
N ASN A 151 -4.67 35.60 -26.02
CA ASN A 151 -5.68 36.44 -26.64
C ASN A 151 -5.82 36.07 -28.12
N CYS A 152 -7.05 35.91 -28.57
CA CYS A 152 -7.38 35.55 -29.94
C CYS A 152 -8.11 36.70 -30.61
N THR A 153 -7.63 37.15 -31.76
CA THR A 153 -8.25 38.20 -32.58
C THR A 153 -8.90 37.59 -33.81
N PHE A 154 -10.20 37.77 -33.94
CA PHE A 154 -10.94 37.34 -35.11
C PHE A 154 -10.75 38.32 -36.28
N PRO A 155 -11.01 37.91 -37.54
CA PRO A 155 -10.87 38.78 -38.71
C PRO A 155 -11.74 40.04 -38.68
N ASN A 156 -12.85 40.00 -37.94
CA ASN A 156 -13.74 41.15 -37.70
C ASN A 156 -13.19 42.15 -36.64
N GLY A 157 -12.00 41.91 -36.09
CA GLY A 157 -11.37 42.73 -35.06
C GLY A 157 -11.79 42.42 -33.62
N THR A 158 -12.73 41.48 -33.39
CA THR A 158 -13.13 41.12 -32.03
C THR A 158 -12.05 40.32 -31.34
N GLN A 159 -11.66 40.73 -30.14
CA GLN A 159 -10.64 40.06 -29.32
C GLN A 159 -11.27 39.27 -28.18
N VAL A 160 -10.84 38.03 -28.00
CA VAL A 160 -11.21 37.16 -26.88
C VAL A 160 -9.99 36.89 -26.02
N HIS A 161 -10.10 37.18 -24.73
CA HIS A 161 -9.06 36.87 -23.75
C HIS A 161 -9.34 35.53 -23.07
N LEU A 162 -8.30 34.72 -22.94
CA LEU A 162 -8.35 33.36 -22.44
C LEU A 162 -7.28 33.20 -21.34
N PRO A 163 -7.65 32.73 -20.14
CA PRO A 163 -9.00 32.45 -19.67
C PRO A 163 -9.78 33.71 -19.27
N ASN A 164 -11.10 33.57 -19.15
CA ASN A 164 -12.00 34.59 -18.61
C ASN A 164 -13.18 33.92 -17.87
N ALA A 165 -14.20 34.68 -17.47
CA ALA A 165 -15.37 34.12 -16.78
C ALA A 165 -16.15 33.06 -17.58
N ARG A 166 -16.09 33.09 -18.91
CA ARG A 166 -16.74 32.14 -19.83
C ARG A 166 -15.84 30.95 -20.18
N PHE A 167 -14.55 31.19 -20.39
CA PHE A 167 -13.60 30.19 -20.88
C PHE A 167 -12.62 29.76 -19.80
N ALA A 168 -12.71 28.50 -19.38
CA ALA A 168 -11.66 27.86 -18.61
C ALA A 168 -10.65 27.20 -19.56
N THR A 169 -9.37 27.31 -19.24
CA THR A 169 -8.27 26.87 -20.08
C THR A 169 -7.23 26.11 -19.29
N THR A 170 -6.63 25.08 -19.89
CA THR A 170 -5.52 24.30 -19.32
C THR A 170 -4.65 23.75 -20.45
N GLN A 171 -3.44 23.31 -20.13
CA GLN A 171 -2.55 22.61 -21.05
C GLN A 171 -2.39 21.17 -20.57
N TRP A 172 -2.60 20.23 -21.50
CA TRP A 172 -2.49 18.80 -21.20
C TRP A 172 -1.99 18.02 -22.41
N SER A 173 -1.66 16.74 -22.23
CA SER A 173 -1.10 15.89 -23.27
C SER A 173 -2.15 15.43 -24.28
N VAL A 174 -1.67 15.17 -25.50
CA VAL A 174 -2.42 14.60 -26.62
C VAL A 174 -1.56 13.51 -27.23
N GLN A 175 -2.18 12.40 -27.61
CA GLN A 175 -1.53 11.34 -28.36
C GLN A 175 -2.29 11.10 -29.65
N THR A 176 -1.58 11.02 -30.77
CA THR A 176 -2.15 10.65 -32.07
C THR A 176 -1.54 9.35 -32.55
N THR A 177 -2.36 8.48 -33.14
CA THR A 177 -1.91 7.17 -33.65
C THR A 177 -2.44 6.90 -35.05
N SER A 178 -1.66 6.19 -35.85
CA SER A 178 -2.07 5.76 -37.19
C SER A 178 -1.30 4.50 -37.61
N GLN A 179 -1.87 3.75 -38.56
CA GLN A 179 -1.15 2.68 -39.25
C GLN A 179 -0.18 3.23 -40.29
N ASP A 180 -0.45 4.41 -40.85
CA ASP A 180 0.43 5.08 -41.82
C ASP A 180 1.21 6.20 -41.13
N LYS A 181 2.54 6.09 -41.14
CA LYS A 181 3.44 7.12 -40.61
C LYS A 181 3.20 8.48 -41.27
N ARG A 182 2.93 8.50 -42.57
CA ARG A 182 2.75 9.74 -43.35
C ARG A 182 1.53 10.55 -42.92
N CYS A 183 0.54 9.89 -42.31
CA CYS A 183 -0.62 10.59 -41.74
C CYS A 183 -0.23 11.44 -40.53
N LEU A 184 0.65 10.93 -39.67
CA LEU A 184 1.07 11.64 -38.46
C LEU A 184 2.03 12.79 -38.77
N GLU A 185 2.66 12.80 -39.96
CA GLU A 185 3.51 13.92 -40.42
C GLU A 185 2.68 15.18 -40.75
N ARG A 186 1.37 15.05 -40.97
CA ARG A 186 0.48 16.16 -41.39
C ARG A 186 -0.08 17.00 -40.24
N ILE A 187 0.04 16.56 -39.00
CA ILE A 187 -0.54 17.25 -37.85
C ILE A 187 0.28 17.07 -36.59
N GLY A 188 0.32 18.13 -35.78
CA GLY A 188 0.93 18.12 -34.46
C GLY A 188 2.42 18.42 -34.49
N GLU A 189 3.00 18.42 -33.30
CA GLU A 189 4.43 18.59 -33.05
C GLU A 189 5.02 17.36 -32.35
N GLY A 190 6.34 17.33 -32.17
CA GLY A 190 7.03 16.17 -31.58
C GLY A 190 7.35 15.06 -32.59
N ASN A 191 8.01 14.01 -32.09
CA ASN A 191 8.57 12.94 -32.93
C ASN A 191 7.56 11.80 -33.13
N ILE A 192 7.57 11.21 -34.32
CA ILE A 192 6.78 10.01 -34.63
C ILE A 192 7.63 8.77 -34.31
N PHE A 193 7.06 7.81 -33.59
CA PHE A 193 7.75 6.60 -33.12
C PHE A 193 6.84 5.37 -33.22
N PRO A 194 7.39 4.15 -33.31
CA PRO A 194 6.60 2.92 -33.32
C PRO A 194 5.98 2.62 -31.95
N CYS A 195 4.75 2.13 -31.93
CA CYS A 195 4.00 1.76 -30.74
C CYS A 195 3.10 0.53 -30.97
N ASP A 196 2.61 -0.03 -29.86
CA ASP A 196 1.75 -1.21 -29.85
C ASP A 196 0.37 -0.91 -29.28
N ALA A 197 -0.61 -1.70 -29.71
CA ALA A 197 -1.98 -1.64 -29.23
C ALA A 197 -2.26 -2.81 -28.27
N TYR A 198 -2.91 -2.50 -27.16
CA TYR A 198 -3.44 -3.47 -26.21
C TYR A 198 -4.94 -3.26 -26.07
N THR A 199 -5.74 -4.31 -26.31
CA THR A 199 -7.20 -4.24 -26.17
C THR A 199 -7.58 -4.81 -24.82
N THR A 200 -8.16 -3.97 -23.96
CA THR A 200 -8.64 -4.40 -22.65
C THR A 200 -9.84 -5.33 -22.80
N LEU A 201 -10.19 -6.07 -21.74
CA LEU A 201 -11.37 -6.94 -21.71
C LEU A 201 -12.69 -6.20 -22.01
N ASN A 202 -12.74 -4.88 -21.80
CA ASN A 202 -13.88 -4.03 -22.11
C ASN A 202 -13.88 -3.51 -23.56
N GLY A 203 -12.94 -3.97 -24.40
CA GLY A 203 -12.81 -3.57 -25.81
C GLY A 203 -12.12 -2.23 -26.03
N ARG A 204 -11.52 -1.63 -24.99
CA ARG A 204 -10.81 -0.35 -25.11
C ARG A 204 -9.40 -0.58 -25.65
N VAL A 205 -9.00 0.18 -26.66
CA VAL A 205 -7.64 0.13 -27.19
C VAL A 205 -6.75 1.12 -26.44
N ILE A 206 -5.65 0.61 -25.89
CA ILE A 206 -4.63 1.36 -25.18
C ILE A 206 -3.33 1.24 -25.97
N TYR A 207 -2.73 2.39 -26.26
CA TYR A 207 -1.44 2.43 -26.94
C TYR A 207 -0.32 2.51 -25.92
N HIS A 208 0.69 1.66 -26.08
CA HIS A 208 1.84 1.58 -25.20
C HIS A 208 3.06 1.13 -26.01
N ARG A 209 4.21 0.98 -25.34
CA ARG A 209 5.45 0.60 -25.99
C ARG A 209 6.14 -0.54 -25.24
N ILE A 210 6.30 -1.68 -25.91
CA ILE A 210 7.03 -2.86 -25.39
C ILE A 210 8.43 -2.97 -26.02
N SER A 211 8.60 -2.55 -27.28
CA SER A 211 9.89 -2.50 -27.98
C SER A 211 10.37 -1.08 -28.34
N ARG A 212 11.70 -0.90 -28.40
CA ARG A 212 12.32 0.33 -28.90
C ARG A 212 12.27 0.46 -30.43
N THR A 213 12.20 -0.65 -31.17
CA THR A 213 12.43 -0.65 -32.62
C THR A 213 11.25 -1.16 -33.44
N GLU A 214 10.33 -1.91 -32.84
CA GLU A 214 9.22 -2.55 -33.54
C GLU A 214 7.88 -2.06 -32.97
N GLY A 215 6.86 -1.97 -33.82
CA GLY A 215 5.52 -1.58 -33.41
C GLY A 215 4.49 -1.89 -34.49
N SER A 216 3.28 -2.23 -34.05
CA SER A 216 2.13 -2.47 -34.94
C SER A 216 1.51 -1.20 -35.52
N ARG A 217 1.81 -0.04 -34.92
CA ARG A 217 1.34 1.29 -35.34
C ARG A 217 2.41 2.35 -35.12
N TRP A 218 2.15 3.54 -35.64
CA TRP A 218 2.92 4.75 -35.34
C TRP A 218 2.14 5.61 -34.34
N CYS A 219 2.87 6.17 -33.38
CA CYS A 219 2.36 7.09 -32.37
C CYS A 219 3.14 8.40 -32.41
N ARG A 220 2.48 9.48 -31.98
CA ARG A 220 3.06 10.80 -31.79
C ARG A 220 2.41 11.43 -30.56
N GLU A 221 3.22 11.98 -29.67
CA GLU A 221 2.78 12.58 -28.40
C GLU A 221 3.25 14.04 -28.32
N PHE A 222 2.35 14.93 -27.91
CA PHE A 222 2.61 16.37 -27.79
C PHE A 222 1.60 17.05 -26.85
N GLY A 223 1.78 18.35 -26.59
CA GLY A 223 0.87 19.14 -25.77
C GLY A 223 -0.29 19.74 -26.57
N GLY A 224 -1.40 20.03 -25.90
CA GLY A 224 -2.52 20.79 -26.45
C GLY A 224 -3.07 21.79 -25.44
N PHE A 225 -3.54 22.94 -25.93
CA PHE A 225 -4.28 23.90 -25.11
C PHE A 225 -5.76 23.59 -25.16
N TYR A 226 -6.32 23.17 -24.03
CA TYR A 226 -7.72 22.84 -23.89
C TYR A 226 -8.48 24.06 -23.41
N ILE A 227 -9.60 24.34 -24.07
CA ILE A 227 -10.47 25.47 -23.77
C ILE A 227 -11.87 24.91 -23.60
N ASN A 228 -12.42 25.11 -22.42
CA ASN A 228 -13.77 24.71 -22.05
C ASN A 228 -14.65 25.96 -22.02
N ASP A 229 -15.66 26.00 -22.87
CA ASP A 229 -16.67 27.04 -22.90
C ASP A 229 -17.82 26.67 -21.95
N HIS A 230 -17.97 27.47 -20.88
CA HIS A 230 -19.03 27.25 -19.90
C HIS A 230 -20.43 27.62 -20.41
N GLU A 231 -20.54 28.53 -21.37
CA GLU A 231 -21.85 28.93 -21.92
C GLU A 231 -22.36 27.89 -22.92
N GLU A 232 -21.51 27.47 -23.85
CA GLU A 232 -21.89 26.51 -24.90
C GLU A 232 -21.75 25.04 -24.46
N GLN A 233 -21.17 24.78 -23.28
CA GLN A 233 -20.84 23.44 -22.78
C GLN A 233 -20.03 22.63 -23.81
N ARG A 234 -19.16 23.31 -24.55
CA ARG A 234 -18.29 22.74 -25.57
C ARG A 234 -16.85 22.84 -25.14
N GLN A 235 -16.13 21.76 -25.35
CA GLN A 235 -14.69 21.75 -25.19
C GLN A 235 -14.03 21.78 -26.56
N GLN A 236 -12.90 22.45 -26.64
CA GLN A 236 -12.05 22.43 -27.82
C GLN A 236 -10.59 22.30 -27.40
N VAL A 237 -9.76 21.84 -28.34
CA VAL A 237 -8.32 21.80 -28.18
C VAL A 237 -7.65 22.56 -29.31
N LEU A 238 -6.66 23.36 -28.97
CA LEU A 238 -5.72 23.97 -29.89
C LEU A 238 -4.44 23.14 -29.90
N LEU A 239 -4.09 22.62 -31.07
CA LEU A 239 -2.86 21.87 -31.31
C LEU A 239 -1.92 22.72 -32.15
N ALA A 240 -0.65 22.82 -31.78
CA ALA A 240 0.33 23.41 -32.69
C ALA A 240 0.63 22.45 -33.83
N ASN A 241 0.62 22.96 -35.06
CA ASN A 241 1.04 22.23 -36.23
C ASN A 241 2.32 22.84 -36.79
N VAL A 242 3.35 22.00 -36.88
CA VAL A 242 4.71 22.36 -37.36
C VAL A 242 5.07 21.62 -38.64
N SER A 243 4.11 20.92 -39.27
CA SER A 243 4.33 20.03 -40.42
C SER A 243 4.96 20.71 -41.64
N TRP A 244 4.80 22.02 -41.79
CA TRP A 244 5.25 22.79 -42.95
C TRP A 244 6.47 23.69 -42.66
N GLY A 245 7.09 23.56 -41.49
CA GLY A 245 8.26 24.35 -41.08
C GLY A 245 7.92 25.68 -40.41
N GLU A 246 8.95 26.48 -40.12
CA GLU A 246 8.88 27.71 -39.32
C GLU A 246 8.00 28.81 -39.95
N ASP A 247 8.01 28.92 -41.28
CA ASP A 247 7.23 29.94 -42.01
C ASP A 247 5.71 29.70 -42.00
N PHE A 248 5.28 28.49 -41.59
CA PHE A 248 3.89 28.03 -41.67
C PHE A 248 3.42 27.41 -40.35
N LEU A 249 3.89 27.95 -39.22
CA LEU A 249 3.40 27.58 -37.89
C LEU A 249 1.93 27.99 -37.75
N THR A 250 1.09 27.05 -37.33
CA THR A 250 -0.35 27.27 -37.19
C THR A 250 -0.91 26.56 -35.97
N PHE A 251 -2.03 27.04 -35.43
CA PHE A 251 -2.84 26.26 -34.50
C PHE A 251 -3.98 25.56 -35.25
N THR A 252 -4.22 24.29 -34.92
CA THR A 252 -5.41 23.55 -35.35
C THR A 252 -6.39 23.49 -34.19
N SER A 253 -7.54 24.14 -34.35
CA SER A 253 -8.66 24.12 -33.42
C SER A 253 -9.62 23.00 -33.75
N ILE A 254 -9.76 22.06 -32.81
CA ILE A 254 -10.62 20.88 -32.94
C ILE A 254 -11.68 20.93 -31.85
N ALA A 255 -12.95 20.91 -32.26
CA ALA A 255 -14.07 20.75 -31.33
C ALA A 255 -14.09 19.33 -30.77
N LEU A 256 -14.22 19.20 -29.46
CA LEU A 256 -14.22 17.93 -28.73
C LEU A 256 -15.61 17.61 -28.20
N ASP A 257 -16.05 16.37 -28.38
CA ASP A 257 -17.19 15.83 -27.66
C ASP A 257 -16.71 15.31 -26.30
N VAL A 258 -17.31 15.83 -25.22
CA VAL A 258 -16.94 15.55 -23.84
C VAL A 258 -16.89 14.06 -23.53
N ASN A 259 -17.80 13.28 -24.13
CA ASN A 259 -17.95 11.85 -23.87
C ASN A 259 -17.12 10.96 -24.82
N ARG A 260 -16.43 11.54 -25.80
CA ARG A 260 -15.62 10.80 -26.78
C ARG A 260 -14.16 11.19 -26.67
N PRO A 261 -13.37 10.50 -25.83
CA PRO A 261 -11.95 10.81 -25.64
C PRO A 261 -11.08 10.46 -26.84
N VAL A 262 -11.62 9.75 -27.84
CA VAL A 262 -10.93 9.35 -29.07
C VAL A 262 -11.69 9.90 -30.28
N LEU A 263 -10.99 10.63 -31.14
CA LEU A 263 -11.53 11.23 -32.36
C LEU A 263 -10.72 10.79 -33.58
N ASN A 264 -11.40 10.51 -34.70
CA ASN A 264 -10.72 10.28 -35.96
C ASN A 264 -10.50 11.61 -36.68
N LEU A 265 -9.27 11.88 -37.10
CA LEU A 265 -8.85 13.11 -37.78
C LEU A 265 -9.03 13.06 -39.31
N TYR A 266 -9.67 12.01 -39.86
CA TYR A 266 -9.83 11.82 -41.30
C TYR A 266 -10.30 13.08 -42.04
N ASP A 267 -11.30 13.78 -41.51
CA ASP A 267 -11.87 14.98 -42.14
C ASP A 267 -10.92 16.20 -42.13
N LEU A 268 -9.92 16.21 -41.23
CA LEU A 268 -8.96 17.31 -41.07
C LEU A 268 -7.68 17.09 -41.87
N ILE A 269 -7.14 15.86 -41.86
CA ILE A 269 -5.84 15.55 -42.49
C ILE A 269 -5.95 14.73 -43.79
N GLY A 270 -7.16 14.26 -44.12
CA GLY A 270 -7.45 13.45 -45.31
C GLY A 270 -7.02 11.99 -45.18
N CYS A 271 -6.74 11.50 -43.98
CA CYS A 271 -6.42 10.09 -43.73
C CYS A 271 -6.67 9.70 -42.26
N SER A 272 -6.79 8.39 -41.99
CA SER A 272 -7.21 7.90 -40.67
C SER A 272 -6.09 8.03 -39.64
N ALA A 273 -6.27 8.95 -38.69
CA ALA A 273 -5.46 9.06 -37.49
C ALA A 273 -6.37 9.23 -36.27
N GLU A 274 -6.13 8.43 -35.24
CA GLU A 274 -6.89 8.48 -33.99
C GLU A 274 -6.19 9.45 -33.03
N MET A 275 -6.88 10.52 -32.64
CA MET A 275 -6.45 11.45 -31.61
C MET A 275 -7.07 11.09 -30.27
N HIS A 276 -6.21 10.82 -29.29
CA HIS A 276 -6.56 10.53 -27.91
C HIS A 276 -6.33 11.78 -27.07
N VAL A 277 -7.41 12.30 -26.51
CA VAL A 277 -7.37 13.38 -25.53
C VAL A 277 -6.82 12.84 -24.21
N GLY A 278 -5.86 13.54 -23.63
CA GLY A 278 -5.20 13.18 -22.38
C GLY A 278 -4.08 12.14 -22.47
N GLY A 279 -3.83 11.56 -23.64
CA GLY A 279 -2.70 10.64 -23.89
C GLY A 279 -2.68 9.35 -23.05
N ALA A 280 -1.86 8.39 -23.46
CA ALA A 280 -1.61 7.14 -22.73
C ALA A 280 -0.41 7.25 -21.77
N ALA A 281 -0.41 8.19 -20.83
CA ALA A 281 0.75 8.42 -19.96
C ALA A 281 1.11 7.17 -19.13
N THR A 282 2.37 6.72 -19.13
CA THR A 282 2.76 5.47 -18.44
C THR A 282 3.22 5.71 -17.01
N HIS A 283 2.38 5.41 -16.02
CA HIS A 283 2.62 5.75 -14.60
C HIS A 283 3.56 4.82 -13.85
N ILE A 284 3.75 3.60 -14.36
CA ILE A 284 4.72 2.64 -13.86
C ILE A 284 5.34 1.99 -15.09
N SER A 285 6.65 1.88 -15.07
CA SER A 285 7.43 1.13 -16.05
C SER A 285 8.49 0.36 -15.29
N THR A 286 8.41 -0.96 -15.35
CA THR A 286 9.34 -1.85 -14.65
C THR A 286 9.73 -2.99 -15.56
N TRP A 287 10.89 -3.56 -15.30
CA TRP A 287 11.31 -4.81 -15.89
C TRP A 287 11.64 -5.84 -14.81
N ALA A 288 11.33 -7.10 -15.08
CA ALA A 288 11.63 -8.23 -14.22
C ALA A 288 11.97 -9.46 -15.07
N LEU A 289 12.36 -10.56 -14.41
CA LEU A 289 12.61 -11.85 -15.07
C LEU A 289 11.38 -12.38 -15.82
N TYR A 290 10.18 -12.02 -15.38
CA TYR A 290 8.93 -12.41 -16.01
C TYR A 290 8.50 -11.49 -17.17
N GLY A 291 9.27 -10.44 -17.48
CA GLY A 291 8.98 -9.47 -18.55
C GLY A 291 8.80 -8.04 -18.02
N THR A 292 8.31 -7.16 -18.90
CA THR A 292 8.04 -5.75 -18.58
C THR A 292 6.60 -5.57 -18.10
N THR A 293 6.41 -4.71 -17.10
CA THR A 293 5.09 -4.24 -16.69
C THR A 293 4.99 -2.75 -16.99
N THR A 294 3.89 -2.32 -17.59
CA THR A 294 3.57 -0.91 -17.81
C THR A 294 2.17 -0.59 -17.29
N ALA A 295 1.98 0.63 -16.80
CA ALA A 295 0.67 1.10 -16.34
C ALA A 295 0.23 2.37 -17.07
N PRO A 296 -0.20 2.28 -18.34
CA PRO A 296 -0.78 3.41 -19.06
C PRO A 296 -2.08 3.92 -18.41
N TRP A 297 -2.22 5.23 -18.34
CA TRP A 297 -3.46 5.93 -18.01
C TRP A 297 -4.17 6.39 -19.28
N THR A 298 -5.50 6.30 -19.32
CA THR A 298 -6.26 6.71 -20.50
C THR A 298 -7.53 7.49 -20.11
N ALA A 299 -7.73 8.67 -20.70
CA ALA A 299 -8.84 9.57 -20.33
C ALA A 299 -10.22 9.00 -20.71
N ARG A 300 -11.20 9.06 -19.82
CA ARG A 300 -12.61 8.68 -20.08
C ARG A 300 -13.39 9.79 -20.75
N THR A 301 -13.06 11.03 -20.43
CA THR A 301 -13.71 12.21 -20.97
C THR A 301 -12.65 13.13 -21.55
N THR A 302 -13.04 14.00 -22.47
CA THR A 302 -12.10 15.03 -22.94
C THR A 302 -11.89 16.13 -21.92
N ARG A 303 -12.73 16.20 -20.87
CA ARG A 303 -12.75 17.27 -19.88
C ARG A 303 -11.41 17.35 -19.16
N THR A 304 -10.81 18.54 -19.18
CA THR A 304 -9.51 18.82 -18.55
C THR A 304 -9.52 20.14 -17.77
N ALA A 305 -10.09 21.23 -18.30
CA ALA A 305 -10.26 22.50 -17.58
C ALA A 305 -11.64 22.57 -16.91
N LYS A 306 -11.69 22.75 -15.58
CA LYS A 306 -12.97 22.85 -14.84
C LYS A 306 -13.36 24.27 -14.46
N TRP A 307 -12.41 25.10 -14.03
CA TRP A 307 -12.63 26.48 -13.58
C TRP A 307 -11.30 27.22 -13.58
N ASN A 308 -11.31 28.53 -13.88
CA ASN A 308 -10.13 29.39 -13.78
C ASN A 308 -10.42 30.67 -12.99
N ASN A 309 -9.51 31.03 -12.07
CA ASN A 309 -9.48 32.30 -11.38
C ASN A 309 -8.41 33.20 -12.02
N VAL A 310 -8.78 34.42 -12.42
CA VAL A 310 -7.84 35.38 -12.99
C VAL A 310 -7.79 36.60 -12.09
N THR A 311 -6.62 36.89 -11.52
CA THR A 311 -6.40 38.05 -10.67
C THR A 311 -5.32 38.94 -11.25
N ALA A 312 -5.63 40.21 -11.44
CA ALA A 312 -4.65 41.21 -11.83
C ALA A 312 -3.87 41.66 -10.59
N ASN A 313 -2.55 41.72 -10.66
CA ASN A 313 -1.75 42.20 -9.54
C ASN A 313 -1.88 43.72 -9.41
N SER A 314 -2.41 44.19 -8.28
CA SER A 314 -2.69 45.62 -8.04
C SER A 314 -1.45 46.53 -8.03
N LYS A 315 -0.24 45.95 -7.90
CA LYS A 315 1.03 46.70 -7.89
C LYS A 315 1.70 46.81 -9.26
N MET A 316 1.34 45.98 -10.23
CA MET A 316 1.91 45.95 -11.58
C MET A 316 0.80 45.58 -12.56
N SER A 317 0.29 46.56 -13.31
CA SER A 317 -0.88 46.42 -14.19
C SER A 317 -0.71 45.41 -15.34
N SER A 318 0.53 44.97 -15.62
CA SER A 318 0.85 44.00 -16.67
C SER A 318 0.94 42.54 -16.19
N LEU A 319 0.94 42.31 -14.87
CA LEU A 319 1.12 40.98 -14.28
C LEU A 319 -0.24 40.36 -13.92
N TRP A 320 -0.49 39.17 -14.48
CA TRP A 320 -1.71 38.41 -14.27
C TRP A 320 -1.41 37.10 -13.57
N THR A 321 -2.09 36.83 -12.47
CA THR A 321 -2.04 35.52 -11.79
C THR A 321 -3.25 34.73 -12.25
N VAL A 322 -3.00 33.61 -12.93
CA VAL A 322 -4.01 32.70 -13.45
C VAL A 322 -3.95 31.41 -12.65
N GLU A 323 -5.06 31.05 -12.01
CA GLU A 323 -5.23 29.79 -11.31
C GLU A 323 -6.24 28.93 -12.06
N THR A 324 -5.90 27.69 -12.38
CA THR A 324 -6.76 26.74 -13.10
C THR A 324 -6.97 25.50 -12.27
N LEU A 325 -8.22 25.10 -12.08
CA LEU A 325 -8.57 23.78 -11.59
C LEU A 325 -8.59 22.79 -12.77
N HIS A 326 -7.54 21.99 -12.86
CA HIS A 326 -7.48 20.85 -13.76
C HIS A 326 -8.32 19.69 -13.21
N TYR A 327 -9.11 19.08 -14.07
CA TYR A 327 -9.98 17.95 -13.77
C TYR A 327 -10.00 17.01 -14.98
N SER A 328 -9.35 15.86 -14.87
CA SER A 328 -9.40 14.82 -15.89
C SER A 328 -9.73 13.45 -15.31
N GLU A 329 -10.73 12.81 -15.87
CA GLU A 329 -11.12 11.45 -15.50
C GLU A 329 -10.49 10.47 -16.46
N GLY A 330 -9.93 9.38 -15.95
CA GLY A 330 -9.40 8.31 -16.77
C GLY A 330 -9.28 7.00 -16.04
N ASP A 331 -8.68 6.03 -16.70
CA ASP A 331 -8.45 4.68 -16.19
C ASP A 331 -6.98 4.35 -16.21
N LEU A 332 -6.49 3.80 -15.12
CA LEU A 332 -5.17 3.17 -15.07
C LEU A 332 -5.32 1.69 -15.39
N THR A 333 -4.62 1.23 -16.43
CA THR A 333 -4.59 -0.19 -16.82
C THR A 333 -3.18 -0.71 -16.66
N GLN A 334 -3.01 -1.78 -15.89
CA GLN A 334 -1.70 -2.42 -15.69
C GLN A 334 -1.54 -3.57 -16.68
N ILE A 335 -0.67 -3.37 -17.67
CA ILE A 335 -0.31 -4.37 -18.68
C ILE A 335 0.91 -5.13 -18.18
N ARG A 336 0.76 -6.45 -17.99
CA ARG A 336 1.80 -7.33 -17.43
C ARG A 336 1.83 -8.68 -18.12
N CYS A 337 2.95 -9.39 -17.96
CA CYS A 337 3.13 -10.73 -18.51
C CYS A 337 2.31 -11.79 -17.74
N ALA A 338 1.68 -12.72 -18.46
CA ALA A 338 0.88 -13.80 -17.89
C ALA A 338 1.68 -14.70 -16.92
N VAL A 339 3.00 -14.83 -17.10
CA VAL A 339 3.88 -15.60 -16.21
C VAL A 339 3.83 -15.07 -14.77
N LYS A 340 3.77 -13.74 -14.59
CA LYS A 340 3.65 -13.11 -13.27
C LYS A 340 2.35 -13.53 -12.59
N ASP A 341 1.25 -13.52 -13.33
CA ASP A 341 -0.07 -13.86 -12.80
C ASP A 341 -0.17 -15.34 -12.43
N VAL A 342 0.42 -16.24 -13.22
CA VAL A 342 0.50 -17.68 -12.89
C VAL A 342 1.32 -17.91 -11.62
N LEU A 343 2.50 -17.28 -11.50
CA LEU A 343 3.34 -17.38 -10.31
C LEU A 343 2.60 -16.88 -9.07
N ARG A 344 1.95 -15.73 -9.16
CA ARG A 344 1.20 -15.15 -8.04
C ARG A 344 0.02 -16.03 -7.66
N LEU A 345 -0.76 -16.50 -8.62
CA LEU A 345 -1.87 -17.43 -8.39
C LEU A 345 -1.39 -18.70 -7.69
N TRP A 346 -0.25 -19.25 -8.10
CA TRP A 346 0.32 -20.42 -7.47
C TRP A 346 0.70 -20.17 -6.01
N ILE A 347 1.36 -19.04 -5.71
CA ILE A 347 1.69 -18.64 -4.33
C ILE A 347 0.41 -18.49 -3.48
N LEU A 348 -0.59 -17.77 -4.01
CA LEU A 348 -1.87 -17.56 -3.33
C LEU A 348 -2.60 -18.88 -3.09
N LEU A 349 -2.59 -19.80 -4.06
CA LEU A 349 -3.22 -21.13 -3.94
C LEU A 349 -2.57 -21.93 -2.80
N VAL A 350 -1.24 -21.94 -2.70
CA VAL A 350 -0.51 -22.63 -1.63
C VAL A 350 -0.86 -22.03 -0.26
N ILE A 351 -0.90 -20.69 -0.15
CA ILE A 351 -1.27 -19.99 1.09
C ILE A 351 -2.72 -20.32 1.47
N VAL A 352 -3.66 -20.25 0.52
CA VAL A 352 -5.08 -20.56 0.76
C VAL A 352 -5.25 -22.02 1.16
N TYR A 353 -4.56 -22.95 0.49
CA TYR A 353 -4.58 -24.36 0.83
C TYR A 353 -4.10 -24.60 2.28
N TYR A 354 -2.98 -24.00 2.67
CA TYR A 354 -2.50 -24.06 4.05
C TYR A 354 -3.53 -23.49 5.04
N ARG A 355 -4.07 -22.32 4.76
CA ARG A 355 -5.07 -21.67 5.62
C ARG A 355 -6.30 -22.52 5.84
N VAL A 356 -6.88 -23.04 4.76
CA VAL A 356 -8.08 -23.87 4.81
C VAL A 356 -7.80 -25.16 5.59
N THR A 357 -6.69 -25.83 5.32
CA THR A 357 -6.40 -27.14 5.90
C THR A 357 -5.89 -27.08 7.34
N SER A 358 -5.04 -26.10 7.66
CA SER A 358 -4.35 -25.98 8.95
C SER A 358 -4.99 -24.98 9.91
N VAL A 359 -5.70 -23.95 9.46
CA VAL A 359 -6.29 -22.95 10.36
C VAL A 359 -7.80 -23.09 10.42
N TYR A 360 -8.48 -22.96 9.27
CA TYR A 360 -9.93 -22.86 9.24
C TYR A 360 -10.64 -24.20 9.48
N ARG A 361 -10.12 -25.32 8.94
CA ARG A 361 -10.72 -26.64 9.16
C ARG A 361 -10.73 -27.05 10.64
N PRO A 362 -9.62 -26.97 11.41
CA PRO A 362 -9.64 -27.25 12.84
C PRO A 362 -10.65 -26.38 13.62
N MET A 363 -10.69 -25.07 13.33
CA MET A 363 -11.66 -24.16 13.96
C MET A 363 -13.11 -24.53 13.62
N TYR A 364 -13.38 -24.88 12.37
CA TYR A 364 -14.69 -25.32 11.91
C TYR A 364 -15.14 -26.62 12.61
N LEU A 365 -14.21 -27.55 12.85
CA LEU A 365 -14.52 -28.77 13.61
C LEU A 365 -14.90 -28.48 15.07
N VAL A 366 -14.29 -27.47 15.71
CA VAL A 366 -14.70 -27.01 17.05
C VAL A 366 -16.10 -26.40 17.01
N TYR A 367 -16.38 -25.57 16.00
CA TYR A 367 -17.72 -25.00 15.80
C TYR A 367 -18.81 -26.08 15.64
N LEU A 368 -18.53 -27.14 14.87
CA LEU A 368 -19.47 -28.27 14.72
C LEU A 368 -19.68 -29.05 16.02
N ARG A 369 -18.69 -29.08 16.92
CA ARG A 369 -18.76 -29.81 18.19
C ARG A 369 -19.57 -29.09 19.27
N ASP A 370 -19.47 -27.75 19.34
CA ASP A 370 -20.07 -26.93 20.41
C ASP A 370 -21.58 -26.64 20.23
N ASN A 371 -22.29 -27.46 19.43
CA ASN A 371 -23.64 -27.25 18.89
C ASN A 371 -23.75 -25.97 18.03
N PRO A 372 -24.37 -26.04 16.83
CA PRO A 372 -24.41 -24.92 15.90
C PRO A 372 -25.37 -23.81 16.38
N MET A 373 -24.89 -22.91 17.24
CA MET A 373 -25.48 -21.58 17.39
C MET A 373 -25.12 -20.73 16.16
N SER A 374 -25.79 -19.59 15.97
CA SER A 374 -25.42 -18.65 14.91
C SER A 374 -23.93 -18.26 15.05
N VAL A 375 -23.21 -18.24 13.92
CA VAL A 375 -21.76 -17.93 13.88
C VAL A 375 -21.46 -16.63 14.63
N PHE A 376 -22.34 -15.62 14.53
CA PHE A 376 -22.23 -14.37 15.28
C PHE A 376 -22.26 -14.54 16.79
N HIS A 377 -23.15 -15.39 17.33
CA HIS A 377 -23.22 -15.63 18.77
C HIS A 377 -22.00 -16.41 19.27
N PHE A 378 -21.51 -17.35 18.47
CA PHE A 378 -20.27 -18.07 18.74
C PHE A 378 -19.06 -17.12 18.76
N CYS A 379 -18.94 -16.24 17.75
CA CYS A 379 -17.87 -15.25 17.64
C CYS A 379 -17.91 -14.15 18.70
N TRP A 380 -19.09 -13.80 19.21
CA TRP A 380 -19.22 -12.79 20.25
C TRP A 380 -18.83 -13.34 21.64
N LYS A 381 -19.10 -14.63 21.90
CA LYS A 381 -18.74 -15.29 23.16
C LYS A 381 -17.28 -15.73 23.23
N ARG A 382 -16.67 -16.05 22.09
CA ARG A 382 -15.32 -16.61 21.97
C ARG A 382 -14.38 -15.57 21.33
N GLY A 383 -13.20 -15.34 21.91
CA GLY A 383 -12.35 -14.16 21.67
C GLY A 383 -11.55 -14.16 20.36
N ILE A 384 -12.22 -14.44 19.24
CA ILE A 384 -11.65 -14.90 17.96
C ILE A 384 -10.58 -13.99 17.35
N GLY A 385 -10.65 -12.68 17.57
CA GLY A 385 -9.85 -11.68 16.86
C GLY A 385 -8.34 -11.76 17.01
N LEU A 386 -7.85 -12.27 18.14
CA LEU A 386 -6.42 -12.26 18.46
C LEU A 386 -5.65 -13.43 17.86
N VAL A 387 -6.36 -14.48 17.44
CA VAL A 387 -5.78 -15.82 17.38
C VAL A 387 -5.55 -16.30 15.96
N ILE A 388 -6.45 -15.98 15.03
CA ILE A 388 -6.49 -16.56 13.68
C ILE A 388 -5.17 -16.39 12.91
N HIS A 389 -4.34 -15.41 13.27
CA HIS A 389 -3.09 -15.10 12.56
C HIS A 389 -1.79 -15.56 13.24
N LYS A 390 -1.85 -16.15 14.44
CA LYS A 390 -0.63 -16.51 15.18
C LYS A 390 0.14 -17.66 14.53
N ARG A 391 -0.60 -18.67 14.04
CA ARG A 391 -0.02 -19.85 13.42
C ARG A 391 0.75 -19.53 12.15
N GLU A 392 0.18 -18.70 11.28
CA GLU A 392 0.83 -18.27 10.02
C GLU A 392 2.13 -17.51 10.30
N ARG A 393 2.14 -16.69 11.37
CA ARG A 393 3.27 -15.86 11.75
C ARG A 393 4.46 -16.65 12.30
N ARG A 394 4.22 -17.85 12.83
CA ARG A 394 5.27 -18.76 13.30
C ARG A 394 5.82 -19.68 12.21
N SER A 395 5.04 -19.92 11.15
CA SER A 395 5.42 -20.77 10.03
C SER A 395 6.40 -20.05 9.12
N PHE A 396 7.66 -20.52 9.12
CA PHE A 396 8.71 -19.95 8.27
C PHE A 396 8.37 -20.02 6.79
N VAL A 397 7.81 -21.14 6.33
CA VAL A 397 7.44 -21.35 4.92
C VAL A 397 6.33 -20.40 4.49
N ILE A 398 5.26 -20.29 5.29
CA ILE A 398 4.11 -19.43 4.95
C ILE A 398 4.47 -17.96 5.03
N MET A 399 5.21 -17.54 6.06
CA MET A 399 5.70 -16.17 6.17
C MET A 399 6.65 -15.81 5.01
N GLY A 400 7.49 -16.75 4.58
CA GLY A 400 8.32 -16.59 3.39
C GLY A 400 7.50 -16.46 2.10
N LEU A 401 6.46 -17.28 1.92
CA LEU A 401 5.55 -17.17 0.77
C LEU A 401 4.75 -15.86 0.78
N LEU A 402 4.29 -15.39 1.94
CA LEU A 402 3.61 -14.11 2.10
C LEU A 402 4.54 -12.92 1.79
N ALA A 403 5.80 -12.98 2.25
CA ALA A 403 6.81 -11.98 1.91
C ALA A 403 7.13 -11.99 0.41
N LEU A 404 7.25 -13.17 -0.20
CA LEU A 404 7.46 -13.32 -1.64
C LEU A 404 6.26 -12.79 -2.44
N GLU A 405 5.03 -13.08 -2.00
CA GLU A 405 3.81 -12.54 -2.61
C GLU A 405 3.80 -11.01 -2.58
N ALA A 406 4.14 -10.41 -1.44
CA ALA A 406 4.22 -8.97 -1.29
C ALA A 406 5.30 -8.35 -2.20
N LEU A 407 6.45 -9.02 -2.31
CA LEU A 407 7.52 -8.60 -3.22
C LEU A 407 7.04 -8.68 -4.68
N VAL A 408 6.51 -9.82 -5.14
CA VAL A 408 5.99 -9.98 -6.52
C VAL A 408 4.84 -9.01 -6.82
N SER A 409 4.01 -8.70 -5.82
CA SER A 409 2.92 -7.73 -5.90
C SER A 409 3.37 -6.27 -5.74
N GLY A 410 4.67 -5.95 -5.72
CA GLY A 410 5.17 -4.59 -5.51
C GLY A 410 4.56 -3.55 -6.46
N GLU A 411 4.50 -3.84 -7.76
CA GLU A 411 3.85 -2.97 -8.77
C GLU A 411 2.37 -2.74 -8.46
N ASP A 412 1.64 -3.79 -8.07
CA ASP A 412 0.22 -3.71 -7.73
C ASP A 412 0.03 -2.83 -6.48
N ILE A 413 0.89 -2.99 -5.46
CA ILE A 413 0.90 -2.15 -4.25
C ILE A 413 1.08 -0.67 -4.60
N VAL A 414 1.99 -0.36 -5.53
CA VAL A 414 2.18 1.01 -6.01
C VAL A 414 0.92 1.54 -6.71
N MET A 415 0.30 0.73 -7.56
CA MET A 415 -0.95 1.10 -8.22
C MET A 415 -2.06 1.38 -7.19
N TYR A 416 -2.20 0.55 -6.16
CA TYR A 416 -3.15 0.79 -5.08
C TYR A 416 -2.89 2.13 -4.37
N CYS A 417 -1.62 2.44 -4.08
CA CYS A 417 -1.24 3.73 -3.48
C CYS A 417 -1.64 4.92 -4.35
N GLN A 418 -1.32 4.86 -5.65
CA GLN A 418 -1.67 5.90 -6.62
C GLN A 418 -3.18 6.12 -6.67
N GLN A 419 -3.93 5.03 -6.77
CA GLN A 419 -5.37 5.11 -6.85
C GLN A 419 -6.04 5.63 -5.60
N ILE A 420 -5.56 5.29 -4.40
CA ILE A 420 -6.18 5.83 -3.18
C ILE A 420 -6.18 7.37 -3.20
N ILE A 421 -5.14 7.99 -3.74
CA ILE A 421 -5.07 9.46 -3.76
C ILE A 421 -5.79 10.05 -4.97
N TYR A 422 -5.76 9.36 -6.13
CA TYR A 422 -6.39 9.85 -7.35
C TYR A 422 -7.83 9.36 -7.58
N THR A 423 -8.38 8.41 -6.82
CA THR A 423 -9.75 7.91 -7.05
C THR A 423 -10.76 8.78 -6.29
N SER A 424 -11.75 9.32 -7.00
CA SER A 424 -12.97 9.89 -6.40
C SER A 424 -13.67 8.84 -5.53
N SER A 425 -14.11 9.22 -4.33
CA SER A 425 -14.61 8.37 -3.24
C SER A 425 -15.95 7.68 -3.52
N SER A 426 -16.10 6.95 -4.63
CA SER A 426 -17.37 6.37 -5.06
C SER A 426 -17.82 5.17 -4.22
N SER A 427 -16.92 4.52 -3.47
CA SER A 427 -17.27 3.38 -2.60
C SER A 427 -16.27 3.20 -1.44
N VAL A 428 -16.79 3.26 -0.21
CA VAL A 428 -16.02 3.01 1.03
C VAL A 428 -15.45 1.60 1.07
N VAL A 429 -16.18 0.62 0.53
CA VAL A 429 -15.77 -0.78 0.49
C VAL A 429 -14.54 -0.97 -0.41
N THR A 430 -14.55 -0.35 -1.59
CA THR A 430 -13.42 -0.39 -2.53
C THR A 430 -12.19 0.27 -1.90
N TRP A 431 -12.38 1.41 -1.23
CA TRP A 431 -11.33 2.10 -0.48
C TRP A 431 -10.72 1.22 0.63
N MET A 432 -11.55 0.58 1.45
CA MET A 432 -11.08 -0.34 2.48
C MET A 432 -10.27 -1.50 1.89
N LEU A 433 -10.72 -2.09 0.78
CA LEU A 433 -10.03 -3.22 0.16
C LEU A 433 -8.70 -2.82 -0.49
N LYS A 434 -8.58 -1.60 -1.02
CA LYS A 434 -7.30 -1.03 -1.48
C LYS A 434 -6.31 -0.86 -0.32
N TYR A 435 -6.73 -0.29 0.81
CA TYR A 435 -5.88 -0.16 2.01
C TYR A 435 -5.43 -1.51 2.58
N MET A 436 -6.31 -2.50 2.60
CA MET A 436 -5.97 -3.85 3.02
C MET A 436 -4.96 -4.51 2.05
N SER A 437 -5.04 -4.20 0.76
CA SER A 437 -4.10 -4.69 -0.24
C SER A 437 -2.71 -4.06 -0.09
N ILE A 438 -2.63 -2.79 0.29
CA ILE A 438 -1.35 -2.10 0.59
C ILE A 438 -0.71 -2.65 1.87
N ALA A 439 -1.52 -3.04 2.87
CA ALA A 439 -1.04 -3.61 4.14
C ALA A 439 -0.20 -4.90 3.98
N ARG A 440 -0.21 -5.54 2.79
CA ARG A 440 0.66 -6.69 2.49
C ARG A 440 2.16 -6.36 2.55
N ILE A 441 2.54 -5.09 2.44
CA ILE A 441 3.93 -4.64 2.64
C ILE A 441 4.51 -4.96 4.04
N VAL A 442 3.66 -5.31 4.99
CA VAL A 442 4.08 -5.70 6.35
C VAL A 442 4.71 -7.11 6.38
N TRP A 443 4.48 -7.95 5.37
CA TRP A 443 4.99 -9.34 5.37
C TRP A 443 6.52 -9.43 5.26
N PRO A 444 7.22 -8.70 4.37
CA PRO A 444 8.68 -8.72 4.33
C PRO A 444 9.38 -8.35 5.65
N PRO A 445 9.03 -7.23 6.35
CA PRO A 445 9.63 -6.96 7.66
C PRO A 445 9.26 -8.00 8.72
N ALA A 446 8.05 -8.56 8.69
CA ALA A 446 7.66 -9.65 9.60
C ALA A 446 8.50 -10.92 9.37
N PHE A 447 8.79 -11.28 8.12
CA PHE A 447 9.67 -12.40 7.78
C PHE A 447 11.10 -12.18 8.27
N ILE A 448 11.66 -10.98 8.08
CA ILE A 448 13.00 -10.62 8.56
C ILE A 448 13.07 -10.77 10.09
N LEU A 449 12.06 -10.28 10.81
CA LEU A 449 12.02 -10.42 12.27
C LEU A 449 11.85 -11.88 12.71
N LEU A 450 11.11 -12.70 11.97
CA LEU A 450 11.05 -14.13 12.23
C LEU A 450 12.42 -14.79 12.06
N VAL A 451 13.17 -14.46 11.00
CA VAL A 451 14.52 -14.97 10.75
C VAL A 451 15.47 -14.54 11.87
N ILE A 452 15.50 -13.26 12.21
CA ILE A 452 16.30 -12.71 13.32
C ILE A 452 15.95 -13.43 14.63
N GLY A 453 14.66 -13.60 14.90
CA GLY A 453 14.19 -14.30 16.10
C GLY A 453 14.64 -15.75 16.18
N ARG A 454 14.63 -16.49 15.05
CA ARG A 454 15.10 -17.87 14.97
C ARG A 454 16.62 -17.97 15.15
N VAL A 455 17.38 -17.07 14.53
CA VAL A 455 18.85 -17.01 14.67
C VAL A 455 19.23 -16.70 16.11
N LEU A 456 18.59 -15.70 16.72
CA LEU A 456 18.83 -15.37 18.12
C LEU A 456 18.42 -16.50 19.07
N ALA A 457 17.32 -17.22 18.80
CA ALA A 457 16.92 -18.38 19.60
C ALA A 457 17.93 -19.54 19.49
N ALA A 458 18.56 -19.72 18.33
CA ALA A 458 19.62 -20.71 18.15
C ALA A 458 20.90 -20.33 18.92
N ILE A 459 21.24 -19.04 18.99
CA ILE A 459 22.45 -18.54 19.66
C ILE A 459 22.24 -18.44 21.18
N SER A 460 21.10 -17.92 21.61
CA SER A 460 20.72 -17.75 23.01
C SER A 460 19.72 -18.85 23.40
N ARG A 461 20.21 -19.95 23.96
CA ARG A 461 19.37 -21.06 24.48
C ARG A 461 18.42 -20.59 25.60
N GLY A 462 17.31 -19.94 25.27
CA GLY A 462 16.18 -19.84 26.21
C GLY A 462 15.33 -18.57 26.29
N ARG A 463 15.36 -17.63 25.34
CA ARG A 463 14.32 -16.56 25.30
C ARG A 463 13.76 -16.40 23.89
N SER A 464 12.49 -16.79 23.72
CA SER A 464 11.78 -16.85 22.45
C SER A 464 11.39 -15.47 21.95
N ILE A 465 11.88 -15.11 20.76
CA ILE A 465 11.66 -13.82 20.08
C ILE A 465 10.45 -13.89 19.10
N GLY A 466 9.64 -14.94 19.19
CA GLY A 466 8.49 -15.18 18.30
C GLY A 466 7.38 -14.12 18.35
N SER A 467 7.33 -13.30 19.41
CA SER A 467 6.35 -12.21 19.56
C SER A 467 6.62 -11.00 18.67
N MET A 468 7.86 -10.78 18.23
CA MET A 468 8.22 -9.58 17.48
C MET A 468 7.44 -9.46 16.18
N ALA A 469 7.23 -10.57 15.47
CA ALA A 469 6.45 -10.57 14.22
C ALA A 469 4.98 -10.20 14.42
N GLU A 470 4.41 -10.40 15.63
CA GLU A 470 3.04 -9.97 15.96
C GLU A 470 2.97 -8.46 16.21
N ASP A 471 3.96 -7.93 16.94
CA ASP A 471 4.05 -6.52 17.29
C ASP A 471 4.22 -5.63 16.03
N VAL A 472 4.88 -6.14 14.99
CA VAL A 472 5.06 -5.41 13.72
C VAL A 472 3.72 -5.01 13.13
N PHE A 473 2.73 -5.90 13.10
CA PHE A 473 1.43 -5.60 12.49
C PHE A 473 0.74 -4.42 13.16
N ILE A 474 0.82 -4.35 14.48
CA ILE A 474 0.17 -3.30 15.27
C ILE A 474 0.86 -1.96 15.04
N LEU A 475 2.19 -1.97 15.04
CA LEU A 475 3.01 -0.77 14.88
C LEU A 475 3.03 -0.28 13.43
N SER A 476 2.99 -1.20 12.47
CA SER A 476 3.16 -0.92 11.04
C SER A 476 1.87 -0.56 10.33
N CYS A 477 0.75 -1.23 10.61
CA CYS A 477 -0.50 -1.00 9.87
C CYS A 477 -0.94 0.48 9.86
N PRO A 478 -0.87 1.24 10.97
CA PRO A 478 -1.20 2.68 10.95
C PRO A 478 -0.28 3.49 10.04
N VAL A 479 1.03 3.20 10.05
CA VAL A 479 2.01 3.86 9.17
C VAL A 479 1.71 3.53 7.71
N VAL A 480 1.38 2.27 7.42
CA VAL A 480 1.07 1.81 6.07
C VAL A 480 -0.21 2.46 5.53
N TRP A 481 -1.23 2.65 6.36
CA TRP A 481 -2.47 3.28 5.90
C TRP A 481 -2.36 4.80 5.75
N ILE A 482 -1.61 5.48 6.61
CA ILE A 482 -1.59 6.95 6.63
C ILE A 482 -0.47 7.51 5.75
N TYR A 483 0.72 6.92 5.81
CA TYR A 483 1.94 7.50 5.24
C TYR A 483 2.36 6.88 3.91
N ILE A 484 2.24 5.55 3.76
CA ILE A 484 2.79 4.87 2.57
C ILE A 484 2.14 5.36 1.25
N PRO A 485 0.81 5.55 1.13
CA PRO A 485 0.23 6.04 -0.12
C PRO A 485 0.77 7.40 -0.54
N THR A 486 0.83 8.36 0.39
CA THR A 486 1.32 9.73 0.10
C THR A 486 2.80 9.73 -0.23
N TYR A 487 3.60 8.94 0.48
CA TYR A 487 5.02 8.74 0.18
C TYR A 487 5.26 8.12 -1.20
N VAL A 488 4.54 7.04 -1.52
CA VAL A 488 4.66 6.35 -2.81
C VAL A 488 4.29 7.25 -3.96
N ILE A 489 3.32 8.16 -3.80
CA ILE A 489 3.02 9.13 -4.87
C ILE A 489 4.12 10.17 -4.99
N ALA A 490 4.51 10.80 -3.88
CA ALA A 490 5.52 11.85 -3.91
C ALA A 490 6.86 11.34 -4.51
N LYS A 491 7.29 10.15 -4.11
CA LYS A 491 8.52 9.53 -4.60
C LYS A 491 8.34 8.78 -5.91
N GLY A 492 7.21 8.11 -6.10
CA GLY A 492 6.87 7.35 -7.30
C GLY A 492 6.78 8.26 -8.52
N MET A 493 6.35 9.51 -8.35
CA MET A 493 6.55 10.54 -9.38
C MET A 493 8.02 10.51 -9.80
N SER A 494 9.02 10.84 -8.98
CA SER A 494 10.43 10.83 -9.43
C SER A 494 10.97 9.49 -9.99
N LEU A 495 10.38 8.34 -9.63
CA LEU A 495 10.90 7.02 -9.99
C LEU A 495 10.32 6.45 -11.29
N PHE A 496 9.08 6.78 -11.65
CA PHE A 496 8.37 6.18 -12.79
C PHE A 496 8.31 7.08 -14.02
N GLN A 497 9.13 8.13 -14.04
CA GLN A 497 9.03 9.18 -15.04
C GLN A 497 9.84 8.85 -16.29
N GLY A 498 9.13 8.55 -17.37
CA GLY A 498 9.58 8.69 -18.74
C GLY A 498 9.18 10.06 -19.28
N TYR A 499 9.54 11.12 -18.56
CA TYR A 499 9.11 12.46 -18.96
C TYR A 499 9.84 12.93 -20.20
N LYS A 500 9.07 13.57 -21.07
CA LYS A 500 9.61 14.21 -22.24
C LYS A 500 8.87 15.51 -22.51
N TRP A 501 9.61 16.42 -23.12
CA TRP A 501 9.04 17.56 -23.81
C TRP A 501 8.31 17.12 -25.08
N GLY A 502 7.00 17.40 -25.11
CA GLY A 502 6.13 17.00 -26.22
C GLY A 502 6.15 17.94 -27.43
N GLY A 503 6.68 19.16 -27.31
CA GLY A 503 6.51 20.20 -28.34
C GLY A 503 7.46 21.39 -28.22
N ALA A 504 7.64 22.09 -29.34
CA ALA A 504 8.41 23.32 -29.49
C ALA A 504 7.53 24.58 -29.37
N VAL A 505 6.25 24.48 -29.71
CA VAL A 505 5.27 25.58 -29.63
C VAL A 505 4.31 25.42 -28.45
N VAL A 506 3.80 24.21 -28.19
CA VAL A 506 3.08 23.86 -26.96
C VAL A 506 4.01 23.06 -26.07
N HIS A 507 4.89 23.77 -25.38
CA HIS A 507 5.94 23.18 -24.56
C HIS A 507 5.33 22.54 -23.31
N HIS A 508 5.21 21.20 -23.30
CA HIS A 508 4.56 20.43 -22.24
C HIS A 508 5.46 19.31 -21.72
N TYR A 509 5.68 19.25 -20.40
CA TYR A 509 6.50 18.24 -19.75
C TYR A 509 5.63 17.13 -19.14
N ALA A 510 5.33 16.10 -19.92
CA ALA A 510 4.42 15.02 -19.52
C ALA A 510 5.01 13.63 -19.73
N ASN A 511 4.42 12.66 -19.01
CA ASN A 511 4.92 11.29 -19.01
C ASN A 511 4.51 10.66 -20.34
N SER A 512 5.48 10.09 -21.04
CA SER A 512 5.37 9.73 -22.45
C SER A 512 5.53 8.23 -22.62
N ILE A 513 4.74 7.60 -23.49
CA ILE A 513 4.97 6.19 -23.83
C ILE A 513 6.29 6.01 -24.60
N GLN A 514 6.79 7.07 -25.24
CA GLN A 514 8.05 7.05 -25.98
C GLN A 514 9.22 6.79 -25.04
N ASN A 515 9.25 7.47 -23.89
CA ASN A 515 10.36 7.48 -22.94
C ASN A 515 10.15 6.56 -21.73
N VAL A 516 9.23 5.60 -21.85
CA VAL A 516 8.95 4.56 -20.84
C VAL A 516 10.19 3.80 -20.38
N TYR A 517 11.20 3.67 -21.24
CA TYR A 517 12.46 2.99 -20.93
C TYR A 517 13.48 3.85 -20.18
N GLU A 518 13.39 5.18 -20.24
CA GLU A 518 14.42 6.05 -19.65
C GLU A 518 14.38 6.01 -18.12
N GLY A 519 13.21 5.74 -17.54
CA GLY A 519 13.00 5.56 -16.11
C GLY A 519 12.64 4.13 -15.69
N GLN A 520 12.86 3.13 -16.55
CA GLN A 520 12.46 1.75 -16.26
C GLN A 520 13.39 1.11 -15.22
N LEU A 521 12.86 0.85 -14.03
CA LEU A 521 13.61 0.24 -12.94
C LEU A 521 13.43 -1.28 -12.91
N PHE A 522 14.43 -1.98 -12.38
CA PHE A 522 14.23 -3.38 -12.04
C PHE A 522 13.21 -3.49 -10.90
N HIS A 523 12.29 -4.45 -10.98
CA HIS A 523 11.21 -4.59 -10.00
C HIS A 523 11.67 -4.65 -8.53
N MET A 524 12.81 -5.30 -8.24
CA MET A 524 13.35 -5.33 -6.88
C MET A 524 14.00 -4.01 -6.46
N GLU A 525 14.61 -3.29 -7.40
CA GLU A 525 15.14 -1.95 -7.14
C GLU A 525 13.99 -0.99 -6.83
N LEU A 526 12.87 -1.14 -7.53
CA LEU A 526 11.67 -0.38 -7.24
C LEU A 526 11.18 -0.63 -5.81
N TYR A 527 11.06 -1.91 -5.43
CA TYR A 527 10.66 -2.26 -4.06
C TYR A 527 11.64 -1.67 -3.04
N ALA A 528 12.95 -1.78 -3.26
CA ALA A 528 13.94 -1.21 -2.37
C ALA A 528 13.85 0.33 -2.28
N ALA A 529 13.64 1.00 -3.42
CA ALA A 529 13.51 2.45 -3.49
C ALA A 529 12.26 2.95 -2.76
N LEU A 530 11.12 2.30 -2.90
CA LEU A 530 9.86 2.75 -2.29
C LEU A 530 9.67 2.23 -0.86
N PHE A 531 10.08 1.00 -0.59
CA PHE A 531 9.67 0.26 0.61
C PHE A 531 10.85 -0.25 1.45
N GLY A 532 12.09 -0.14 0.95
CA GLY A 532 13.28 -0.60 1.67
C GLY A 532 13.50 0.13 2.99
N TYR A 533 13.41 1.46 3.00
CA TYR A 533 13.55 2.25 4.24
C TYR A 533 12.46 1.90 5.26
N TYR A 534 11.21 1.79 4.81
CA TYR A 534 10.10 1.36 5.66
C TYR A 534 10.36 -0.03 6.24
N THR A 535 10.82 -0.98 5.44
CA THR A 535 11.13 -2.35 5.89
C THR A 535 12.18 -2.35 7.00
N ILE A 536 13.29 -1.61 6.82
CA ILE A 536 14.35 -1.51 7.82
C ILE A 536 13.84 -0.81 9.09
N ALA A 537 13.17 0.33 8.94
CA ALA A 537 12.64 1.08 10.06
C ALA A 537 11.62 0.27 10.87
N ALA A 538 10.71 -0.46 10.21
CA ALA A 538 9.73 -1.33 10.86
C ALA A 538 10.41 -2.46 11.64
N VAL A 539 11.44 -3.10 11.06
CA VAL A 539 12.24 -4.14 11.74
C VAL A 539 12.92 -3.58 12.99
N VAL A 540 13.67 -2.48 12.85
CA VAL A 540 14.45 -1.89 13.95
C VAL A 540 13.55 -1.37 15.06
N THR A 541 12.51 -0.60 14.72
CA THR A 541 11.57 -0.03 15.70
C THR A 541 10.83 -1.12 16.46
N THR A 542 10.34 -2.15 15.77
CA THR A 542 9.65 -3.27 16.43
C THR A 542 10.62 -4.03 17.33
N TRP A 543 11.84 -4.31 16.87
CA TRP A 543 12.85 -4.97 17.69
C TRP A 543 13.15 -4.18 18.97
N MET A 544 13.34 -2.86 18.87
CA MET A 544 13.60 -1.99 20.01
C MET A 544 12.40 -1.93 20.97
N ILE A 545 11.18 -1.78 20.46
CA ILE A 545 9.97 -1.74 21.29
C ILE A 545 9.76 -3.07 22.01
N SER A 546 9.89 -4.21 21.33
CA SER A 546 9.74 -5.51 21.96
C SER A 546 10.82 -5.73 23.04
N ARG A 547 12.05 -5.23 22.86
CA ARG A 547 13.08 -5.23 23.93
C ARG A 547 12.69 -4.39 25.13
N VAL A 548 12.11 -3.22 24.92
CA VAL A 548 11.61 -2.38 26.03
C VAL A 548 10.47 -3.08 26.76
N VAL A 549 9.54 -3.70 26.03
CA VAL A 549 8.42 -4.47 26.62
C VAL A 549 8.92 -5.67 27.44
N GLU A 550 9.93 -6.40 26.94
CA GLU A 550 10.60 -7.49 27.68
C GLU A 550 11.30 -6.99 28.96
N CYS A 551 11.83 -5.78 28.95
CA CYS A 551 12.48 -5.19 30.13
C CYS A 551 11.47 -4.70 31.18
N VAL A 552 10.29 -4.25 30.76
CA VAL A 552 9.29 -3.62 31.62
C VAL A 552 8.24 -4.63 32.12
N SER A 553 7.99 -5.70 31.37
CA SER A 553 7.00 -6.72 31.70
C SER A 553 7.57 -8.14 31.57
N GLU A 554 7.05 -9.08 32.36
CA GLU A 554 7.32 -10.51 32.16
C GLU A 554 6.66 -11.06 30.87
N ASP A 555 5.89 -10.23 30.16
CA ASP A 555 5.24 -10.55 28.89
C ASP A 555 6.12 -10.11 27.71
N SER A 556 6.18 -10.92 26.64
CA SER A 556 7.07 -10.63 25.51
C SER A 556 6.40 -9.95 24.31
N SER A 557 5.09 -9.68 24.34
CA SER A 557 4.40 -8.99 23.23
C SER A 557 3.58 -7.82 23.74
N LEU A 558 3.65 -6.69 23.02
CA LEU A 558 2.95 -5.45 23.34
C LEU A 558 1.42 -5.67 23.41
N LEU A 559 0.91 -6.49 22.50
CA LEU A 559 -0.51 -6.79 22.43
C LEU A 559 -1.00 -7.48 23.72
N VAL A 560 -0.26 -8.48 24.17
CA VAL A 560 -0.56 -9.25 25.37
C VAL A 560 -0.48 -8.36 26.61
N PHE A 561 0.48 -7.45 26.68
CA PHE A 561 0.58 -6.43 27.73
C PHE A 561 -0.70 -5.56 27.78
N ILE A 562 -1.15 -5.01 26.63
CA ILE A 562 -2.35 -4.17 26.54
C ILE A 562 -3.61 -4.89 27.04
N TYR A 563 -3.81 -6.16 26.67
CA TYR A 563 -4.98 -6.93 27.10
C TYR A 563 -4.93 -7.43 28.55
N GLN A 564 -3.74 -7.51 29.18
CA GLN A 564 -3.59 -8.09 30.52
C GLN A 564 -3.75 -7.09 31.67
N VAL A 565 -3.64 -5.79 31.39
CA VAL A 565 -3.70 -4.67 32.35
C VAL A 565 -4.98 -4.65 33.23
N GLY A 566 -5.98 -5.51 32.97
CA GLY A 566 -7.15 -5.69 33.84
C GLY A 566 -7.40 -7.08 34.44
N ARG A 567 -6.77 -8.16 33.95
CA ARG A 567 -7.17 -9.56 34.26
C ARG A 567 -6.23 -10.32 35.20
N GLN A 568 -5.01 -9.82 35.43
CA GLN A 568 -3.97 -10.53 36.18
C GLN A 568 -4.21 -10.59 37.70
N ARG A 569 -5.11 -9.76 38.24
CA ARG A 569 -5.42 -9.75 39.68
C ARG A 569 -6.25 -10.94 40.17
N GLN A 570 -6.95 -11.66 39.27
CA GLN A 570 -7.96 -12.64 39.68
C GLN A 570 -7.55 -14.11 39.50
N CYS A 571 -6.63 -14.43 38.59
CA CYS A 571 -6.19 -15.82 38.34
C CYS A 571 -5.00 -16.27 39.21
N ARG A 572 -4.26 -15.34 39.85
CA ARG A 572 -3.04 -15.68 40.60
C ARG A 572 -3.30 -16.32 41.98
N GLN A 573 -4.56 -16.38 42.43
CA GLN A 573 -4.90 -16.88 43.77
C GLN A 573 -5.34 -18.35 43.82
N ASN A 574 -5.55 -19.04 42.69
CA ASN A 574 -6.20 -20.37 42.71
C ASN A 574 -5.39 -21.56 42.15
N MET A 575 -4.08 -21.43 41.87
CA MET A 575 -3.28 -22.55 41.33
C MET A 575 -2.29 -23.13 42.35
N SER A 576 -2.84 -23.81 43.37
CA SER A 576 -2.08 -24.67 44.27
C SER A 576 -2.66 -26.08 44.29
N HIS A 577 -2.55 -26.82 43.18
CA HIS A 577 -2.50 -28.29 43.19
C HIS A 577 -1.97 -28.80 41.85
N VAL A 578 -1.02 -29.74 41.92
CA VAL A 578 -0.25 -30.29 40.81
C VAL A 578 -1.09 -31.35 40.09
N GLU A 579 -1.67 -30.98 38.95
CA GLU A 579 -2.06 -31.89 37.86
C GLU A 579 -1.56 -31.29 36.53
N SER A 580 -1.16 -32.13 35.57
CA SER A 580 -0.53 -31.67 34.32
C SER A 580 -1.52 -30.85 33.48
N THR A 581 -1.28 -29.56 33.38
CA THR A 581 -2.01 -28.65 32.50
C THR A 581 -1.62 -28.88 31.04
N LEU A 582 -2.50 -28.54 30.10
CA LEU A 582 -2.21 -28.54 28.65
C LEU A 582 -0.89 -27.83 28.31
N GLU A 583 -0.51 -26.80 29.06
CA GLU A 583 0.75 -26.08 28.91
C GLU A 583 1.97 -27.01 29.07
N LEU A 584 1.94 -27.87 30.07
CA LEU A 584 3.04 -28.80 30.40
C LEU A 584 3.14 -29.92 29.36
N VAL A 585 2.00 -30.35 28.81
CA VAL A 585 1.96 -31.30 27.68
C VAL A 585 2.59 -30.66 26.44
N LEU A 586 2.22 -29.43 26.09
CA LEU A 586 2.77 -28.74 24.92
C LEU A 586 4.28 -28.46 25.06
N GLN A 587 4.74 -28.08 26.25
CA GLN A 587 6.16 -27.88 26.57
C GLN A 587 7.01 -29.14 26.34
N ASN A 588 6.48 -30.29 26.74
CA ASN A 588 7.15 -31.58 26.64
C ASN A 588 6.83 -32.31 25.33
N SER A 589 6.34 -31.59 24.32
CA SER A 589 5.97 -32.18 23.03
C SER A 589 7.15 -32.26 22.05
N ASN A 590 7.05 -33.21 21.12
CA ASN A 590 7.97 -33.36 19.99
C ASN A 590 7.85 -32.23 18.95
N LEU A 591 6.84 -31.36 19.07
CA LEU A 591 6.60 -30.24 18.16
C LEU A 591 7.59 -29.07 18.37
N GLY A 592 8.44 -29.14 19.40
CA GLY A 592 9.43 -28.09 19.69
C GLY A 592 8.80 -26.76 20.09
N ILE A 593 7.60 -26.79 20.69
CA ILE A 593 6.89 -25.60 21.15
C ILE A 593 7.63 -25.01 22.34
N SER A 594 7.99 -23.73 22.25
CA SER A 594 8.67 -23.06 23.35
C SER A 594 7.75 -22.95 24.57
N PRO A 595 8.30 -22.95 25.80
CA PRO A 595 7.48 -22.82 27.01
C PRO A 595 6.67 -21.53 27.04
N PHE A 596 7.15 -20.50 26.36
CA PHE A 596 6.45 -19.25 26.18
C PHE A 596 5.25 -19.38 25.23
N ASP A 597 5.44 -20.01 24.07
CA ASP A 597 4.36 -20.22 23.10
C ASP A 597 3.27 -21.12 23.70
N ALA A 598 3.66 -22.17 24.43
CA ALA A 598 2.74 -23.02 25.17
C ALA A 598 1.89 -22.22 26.17
N ARG A 599 2.49 -21.29 26.93
CA ARG A 599 1.76 -20.39 27.83
C ARG A 599 0.80 -19.49 27.08
N GLN A 600 1.21 -18.92 25.95
CA GLN A 600 0.34 -18.05 25.18
C GLN A 600 -0.86 -18.80 24.59
N LEU A 601 -0.66 -20.04 24.14
CA LEU A 601 -1.72 -20.91 23.60
C LEU A 601 -2.78 -21.24 24.65
N THR A 602 -2.36 -21.50 25.89
CA THR A 602 -3.26 -21.92 26.98
C THR A 602 -3.87 -20.76 27.77
N ARG A 603 -3.43 -19.53 27.52
CA ARG A 603 -3.78 -18.32 28.29
C ARG A 603 -5.21 -17.82 28.11
N ALA A 604 -5.84 -18.09 26.97
CA ALA A 604 -7.25 -17.78 26.78
C ALA A 604 -8.09 -18.78 27.59
N LYS A 605 -8.64 -18.35 28.73
CA LYS A 605 -9.43 -19.19 29.63
C LYS A 605 -10.92 -18.79 29.59
N ILE A 606 -11.80 -19.78 29.56
CA ILE A 606 -13.27 -19.63 29.59
C ILE A 606 -13.79 -19.84 31.02
N GLY A 607 -14.60 -18.89 31.49
CA GLY A 607 -15.35 -18.98 32.74
C GLY A 607 -14.49 -19.00 34.02
N SER A 608 -15.13 -19.28 35.16
CA SER A 608 -14.47 -19.47 36.45
C SER A 608 -13.73 -20.81 36.59
N ALA A 609 -13.98 -21.75 35.68
CA ALA A 609 -13.40 -23.09 35.68
C ALA A 609 -11.95 -23.16 35.16
N GLY A 610 -11.44 -22.08 34.55
CA GLY A 610 -10.03 -22.02 34.10
C GLY A 610 -9.71 -22.96 32.93
N LEU A 611 -10.69 -23.35 32.12
CA LEU A 611 -10.51 -24.17 30.92
C LEU A 611 -9.97 -23.31 29.77
N SER A 612 -8.96 -23.81 29.05
CA SER A 612 -8.45 -23.18 27.83
C SER A 612 -9.48 -23.25 26.70
N GLU A 613 -9.67 -22.11 26.04
CA GLU A 613 -10.60 -21.95 24.92
C GLU A 613 -10.19 -22.86 23.75
N ALA A 614 -11.00 -23.88 23.45
CA ALA A 614 -10.71 -24.85 22.38
C ALA A 614 -10.53 -24.19 21.02
N LEU A 615 -11.26 -23.10 20.76
CA LEU A 615 -11.16 -22.35 19.53
C LEU A 615 -9.80 -21.66 19.37
N ASN A 616 -9.22 -21.17 20.47
CA ASN A 616 -7.91 -20.54 20.47
C ASN A 616 -6.80 -21.58 20.18
N VAL A 617 -6.90 -22.74 20.84
CA VAL A 617 -5.94 -23.83 20.66
C VAL A 617 -6.09 -24.44 19.25
N SER A 618 -7.31 -24.62 18.74
CA SER A 618 -7.53 -25.19 17.41
C SER A 618 -7.11 -24.29 16.24
N ALA A 619 -7.14 -22.96 16.40
CA ALA A 619 -6.58 -22.03 15.41
C ALA A 619 -5.07 -22.24 15.18
N GLU A 620 -4.38 -22.86 16.13
CA GLU A 620 -2.96 -23.25 16.00
C GLU A 620 -2.78 -24.68 15.48
N GLY A 621 -3.87 -25.32 15.06
CA GLY A 621 -3.86 -26.62 14.39
C GLY A 621 -4.27 -27.80 15.23
N PHE A 622 -4.53 -27.60 16.51
CA PHE A 622 -4.82 -28.70 17.40
C PHE A 622 -6.24 -29.23 17.20
N VAL A 623 -6.36 -30.55 17.14
CA VAL A 623 -7.61 -31.28 16.92
C VAL A 623 -7.70 -32.46 17.87
N CYS A 624 -8.89 -33.04 17.99
CA CYS A 624 -9.09 -34.30 18.69
C CYS A 624 -9.08 -35.44 17.67
N LEU A 625 -8.10 -36.35 17.76
CA LEU A 625 -8.04 -37.56 16.94
C LEU A 625 -8.65 -38.72 17.70
N VAL A 626 -9.55 -39.46 17.07
CA VAL A 626 -10.22 -40.61 17.66
C VAL A 626 -9.73 -41.89 16.99
N PHE A 627 -9.05 -42.73 17.78
CA PHE A 627 -8.58 -44.06 17.42
C PHE A 627 -9.36 -45.10 18.24
N GLY A 628 -10.47 -45.62 17.68
CA GLY A 628 -11.37 -46.50 18.43
C GLY A 628 -11.89 -45.84 19.70
N GLU A 629 -11.54 -46.38 20.86
CA GLU A 629 -11.93 -45.83 22.18
C GLU A 629 -11.00 -44.72 22.70
N HIS A 630 -9.89 -44.46 22.01
CA HIS A 630 -8.89 -43.50 22.45
C HIS A 630 -9.09 -42.14 21.79
N GLN A 631 -9.33 -41.11 22.60
CA GLN A 631 -9.28 -39.71 22.18
C GLN A 631 -7.89 -39.16 22.49
N VAL A 632 -7.19 -38.67 21.48
CA VAL A 632 -5.83 -38.13 21.61
C VAL A 632 -5.74 -36.72 21.04
N LEU A 633 -4.83 -35.93 21.60
CA LEU A 633 -4.52 -34.60 21.08
C LEU A 633 -3.70 -34.78 19.81
N GLY A 634 -4.18 -34.21 18.70
CA GLY A 634 -3.46 -34.16 17.43
C GLY A 634 -3.15 -32.74 17.00
N CYS A 635 -2.19 -32.61 16.08
CA CYS A 635 -1.87 -31.39 15.36
C CYS A 635 -2.07 -31.61 13.86
N VAL A 636 -2.70 -30.67 13.17
CA VAL A 636 -2.91 -30.71 11.72
C VAL A 636 -1.95 -29.76 11.02
N ASP A 637 -0.94 -30.27 10.33
CA ASP A 637 -0.02 -29.50 9.48
C ASP A 637 -0.22 -29.88 8.01
N TRP A 638 -0.48 -28.88 7.15
CA TRP A 638 -0.74 -29.05 5.71
C TRP A 638 -1.86 -30.06 5.38
N GLY A 639 -2.85 -30.18 6.27
CA GLY A 639 -3.97 -31.11 6.15
C GLY A 639 -3.68 -32.53 6.61
N SER A 640 -2.43 -32.86 6.98
CA SER A 640 -2.07 -34.10 7.63
C SER A 640 -2.25 -33.96 9.15
N ALA A 641 -2.94 -34.90 9.77
CA ALA A 641 -3.19 -34.88 11.21
C ALA A 641 -2.33 -35.93 11.92
N GLU A 642 -1.51 -35.50 12.87
CA GLU A 642 -0.63 -36.39 13.63
C GLU A 642 -0.87 -36.28 15.14
N PRO A 643 -0.80 -37.40 15.89
CA PRO A 643 -0.88 -37.36 17.35
C PRO A 643 0.32 -36.62 17.96
N VAL A 644 0.07 -35.78 18.97
CA VAL A 644 1.10 -35.09 19.76
C VAL A 644 1.82 -36.09 20.67
N ARG A 645 3.15 -36.10 20.63
CA ARG A 645 3.98 -37.07 21.37
C ARG A 645 4.99 -36.36 22.25
N ASN A 646 5.48 -37.06 23.26
CA ASN A 646 6.65 -36.60 24.00
C ASN A 646 7.95 -37.13 23.33
N PRO A 647 9.14 -36.67 23.75
CA PRO A 647 10.42 -37.20 23.26
C PRO A 647 10.60 -38.71 23.44
N SER A 648 9.87 -39.32 24.38
CA SER A 648 9.87 -40.76 24.64
C SER A 648 8.92 -41.55 23.73
N GLY A 649 8.14 -40.91 22.86
CA GLY A 649 7.20 -41.56 21.95
C GLY A 649 5.78 -41.80 22.48
N HIS A 650 5.48 -41.41 23.73
CA HIS A 650 4.15 -41.53 24.34
C HIS A 650 3.20 -40.46 23.82
N VAL A 651 1.93 -40.82 23.62
CA VAL A 651 0.91 -39.96 23.01
C VAL A 651 0.09 -39.22 24.08
N ALA A 652 -0.26 -37.96 23.80
CA ALA A 652 -1.13 -37.16 24.66
C ALA A 652 -2.59 -37.59 24.54
N ARG A 653 -3.14 -38.20 25.59
CA ARG A 653 -4.53 -38.67 25.66
C ARG A 653 -5.44 -37.61 26.30
N ILE A 654 -6.63 -37.43 25.73
CA ILE A 654 -7.70 -36.57 26.25
C ILE A 654 -8.69 -37.44 27.02
N ARG A 655 -8.92 -37.12 28.30
CA ARG A 655 -9.98 -37.71 29.13
C ARG A 655 -10.86 -36.60 29.70
N SER A 656 -12.10 -36.53 29.23
CA SER A 656 -13.05 -35.45 29.52
C SER A 656 -12.46 -34.08 29.12
N SER A 657 -11.85 -33.36 30.06
CA SER A 657 -11.20 -32.06 29.83
C SER A 657 -9.71 -32.05 30.19
N LYS A 658 -9.14 -33.18 30.65
CA LYS A 658 -7.73 -33.29 31.04
C LYS A 658 -6.89 -33.90 29.91
N VAL A 659 -5.69 -33.37 29.69
CA VAL A 659 -4.72 -33.90 28.74
C VAL A 659 -3.45 -34.33 29.46
N ALA A 660 -3.01 -35.56 29.22
CA ALA A 660 -1.76 -36.09 29.77
C ALA A 660 -1.13 -37.11 28.81
N TYR A 661 0.19 -37.28 28.87
CA TYR A 661 0.88 -38.34 28.14
C TYR A 661 0.56 -39.70 28.77
N ASP A 662 0.06 -40.63 27.97
CA ASP A 662 -0.24 -42.01 28.41
C ASP A 662 0.92 -42.92 27.98
N PRO A 663 1.69 -43.50 28.93
CA PRO A 663 2.85 -44.33 28.59
C PRO A 663 2.45 -45.63 27.88
N THR A 664 1.18 -46.04 27.94
CA THR A 664 0.67 -47.24 27.26
C THR A 664 0.31 -46.99 25.79
N LEU A 665 0.23 -45.73 25.38
CA LEU A 665 -0.16 -45.34 24.02
C LEU A 665 1.04 -44.82 23.24
N THR A 666 1.46 -45.60 22.25
CA THR A 666 2.42 -45.20 21.22
C THR A 666 1.75 -45.12 19.86
N LEU A 667 2.44 -44.57 18.86
CA LEU A 667 1.95 -44.59 17.48
C LEU A 667 1.61 -45.98 16.98
N GLU A 668 2.45 -46.96 17.29
CA GLU A 668 2.30 -48.34 16.80
C GLU A 668 1.01 -48.95 17.34
N VAL A 669 0.72 -48.69 18.62
CA VAL A 669 -0.54 -49.10 19.27
C VAL A 669 -1.74 -48.42 18.61
N LEU A 670 -1.66 -47.11 18.33
CA LEU A 670 -2.75 -46.39 17.67
C LEU A 670 -2.96 -46.83 16.21
N ALA A 671 -1.88 -47.08 15.47
CA ALA A 671 -1.91 -47.54 14.09
C ALA A 671 -2.48 -48.96 13.98
N ALA A 672 -2.26 -49.81 14.99
CA ALA A 672 -2.87 -51.13 15.07
C ALA A 672 -4.40 -51.08 15.26
N VAL A 673 -4.93 -50.02 15.88
CA VAL A 673 -6.39 -49.83 16.03
C VAL A 673 -7.03 -49.33 14.74
N THR A 674 -6.47 -48.28 14.13
CA THR A 674 -6.94 -47.76 12.84
C THR A 674 -5.86 -46.98 12.11
N SER A 675 -5.79 -47.16 10.78
CA SER A 675 -4.89 -46.40 9.90
C SER A 675 -5.44 -45.00 9.55
N ARG A 676 -6.71 -44.72 9.85
CA ARG A 676 -7.37 -43.43 9.57
C ARG A 676 -8.19 -42.99 10.78
N PRO A 677 -7.62 -42.19 11.70
CA PRO A 677 -8.38 -41.66 12.83
C PRO A 677 -9.46 -40.68 12.37
N THR A 678 -10.58 -40.66 13.09
CA THR A 678 -11.60 -39.63 12.89
C THR A 678 -11.12 -38.33 13.52
N CYS A 679 -11.10 -37.24 12.74
CA CYS A 679 -10.70 -35.92 13.21
C CYS A 679 -11.94 -35.14 13.69
N LEU A 680 -11.98 -34.82 14.99
CA LEU A 680 -13.05 -34.07 15.63
C LEU A 680 -12.54 -32.73 16.17
N GLY A 681 -13.48 -31.81 16.44
CA GLY A 681 -13.19 -30.56 17.14
C GLY A 681 -12.61 -30.82 18.52
N LEU A 682 -11.65 -30.00 18.93
CA LEU A 682 -11.09 -30.05 20.28
C LEU A 682 -12.18 -29.66 21.30
N PRO A 683 -12.35 -30.39 22.42
CA PRO A 683 -13.13 -29.89 23.54
C PRO A 683 -12.35 -28.79 24.29
N ASP A 684 -13.01 -28.03 25.18
CA ASP A 684 -12.30 -27.12 26.08
C ASP A 684 -11.45 -27.95 27.07
N LEU A 685 -10.16 -27.59 27.24
CA LEU A 685 -9.14 -28.40 27.93
C LEU A 685 -8.55 -27.68 29.14
N TYR A 686 -8.09 -28.42 30.14
CA TYR A 686 -7.49 -27.89 31.37
C TYR A 686 -5.98 -27.66 31.26
#